data_AF-A0A257Q243-F1
#
_entry.id   AF-A0A257Q243-F1
#
_cell.length_a   1.000
_cell.length_b   1.000
_cell.length_c   1.000
_cell.angle_alpha   90.00
_cell.angle_beta   90.00
_cell.angle_gamma   90.00
#
_symmetry.space_group_name_H-M   'P 1'
#
loop_
_entity.id
_entity.type
_entity.pdbx_description
1 polymer ?
#
loop_
_entity_poly.entity_id
_entity_poly.type
_entity_poly.pdbx_seq_one_letter_code
_entity_poly.pdbx_strand_id
1 'polypeptide(L)'
;MLPIFANMIGLLGIFNIDPAIQAIGLVKNLRPGWLSGSAGVIDPSVAYLLQPIGQLAANDWLHFIVPWWNPYSGIGMPLAAETQTEAFFLPFVLLLHFNSGWLLLRTVLQSLCGVFGYLLFKEIGLTKRAAFLGAALFSFCPEFILCPSAPIAPLPFLPLLLLGIEKSAKAAAFGEKCGWPLIAVACAYSVYAGNLEVAFFDGMLAACWSLWRMNGLPKTAKWPFATRLALGLAVAIGLSLPLLWPAVDLFRLGYIQNHGAGLQYVKLAPAQWPLQIMPYLYGRFDNPAPAASLADSLSGYERMPGWVGLPVLALALSALVRRGRFSLLKYILLGWIVIWETRYVGFAPTIYFLNSIPGVAATDAARYSGPAVEFALYTLAAFGLDDLIRCPPVKARHIWFIILILFMLAGLAIFPVTSFIKSWYQLKPLDMYVGLGSLLTAFISIAILCYELRCRRHPRALIVTLLAGPVFTFVIPQFAGLRAGHTDMAPIAFLKAHESTSRIISLGPLGVDFPTGYNIASINHFALPVPRLWTDYIASTLFPGADLVYYSAGANQEAALLAHSPAYQSIGVRYAIAFPNDNYFWATQHHLIDQRTIYTTHNLSSDNPDLTGIIPAPLTLPSIGAMSVSLGTYGRATGPLEATLCAAGKCVTVTADTATAIDDAPFILNFRTALIVPPGNDVSYRFSHVTGSKLAIWMGRTADGAEAPAINLIAPTAGPVPSLVFQDPSALIFELPNPAPYVETRDTECTVSVTNRERIGTICPEATTLIRRELFYPGWAARINGHAVQVSQSGLFQSVPVPAGKAEIKFFYSPPHIKLACILALLSLATLLCFALNAKLKIRLQAKQCTDP
;
A
#
# COMPACT_ATOMS: atom_id res chain seq x y z
N MET A 1 0.18 25.83 -5.58
CA MET A 1 -0.29 26.46 -4.33
C MET A 1 -1.52 25.77 -3.77
N LEU A 2 -2.61 25.57 -4.54
CA LEU A 2 -3.82 24.90 -4.01
C LEU A 2 -3.54 23.54 -3.33
N PRO A 3 -2.79 22.57 -3.94
CA PRO A 3 -2.50 21.31 -3.26
C PRO A 3 -1.67 21.48 -1.97
N ILE A 4 -0.74 22.46 -1.94
CA ILE A 4 0.06 22.76 -0.75
C ILE A 4 -0.85 23.25 0.38
N PHE A 5 -1.77 24.19 0.10
CA PHE A 5 -2.75 24.66 1.09
C PHE A 5 -3.66 23.54 1.57
N ALA A 6 -4.12 22.69 0.64
CA ALA A 6 -4.99 21.58 0.97
C ALA A 6 -4.32 20.55 1.89
N ASN A 7 -3.01 20.33 1.77
CA ASN A 7 -2.23 19.40 2.60
C ASN A 7 -1.44 20.11 3.72
N MET A 8 -1.70 21.39 3.98
CA MET A 8 -0.86 22.22 4.86
C MET A 8 -0.85 21.73 6.31
N ILE A 9 -1.94 21.12 6.78
CA ILE A 9 -2.04 20.60 8.15
C ILE A 9 -1.00 19.49 8.37
N GLY A 10 -0.93 18.53 7.45
CA GLY A 10 0.08 17.47 7.46
C GLY A 10 1.49 17.99 7.18
N LEU A 11 1.66 18.86 6.18
CA LEU A 11 2.98 19.40 5.80
C LEU A 11 3.63 20.23 6.91
N LEU A 12 2.84 20.94 7.72
CA LEU A 12 3.33 21.69 8.88
C LEU A 12 3.48 20.83 10.14
N GLY A 13 3.10 19.54 10.10
CA GLY A 13 3.15 18.65 11.25
C GLY A 13 2.17 19.03 12.37
N ILE A 14 1.11 19.79 12.07
CA ILE A 14 0.10 20.17 13.08
C ILE A 14 -0.65 18.93 13.57
N PHE A 15 -0.98 18.04 12.63
CA PHE A 15 -1.39 16.67 12.91
C PHE A 15 -0.44 15.74 12.17
N ASN A 16 -0.03 14.67 12.83
CA ASN A 16 0.72 13.61 12.21
C ASN A 16 -0.23 12.72 11.40
N ILE A 17 -0.14 12.86 10.08
CA ILE A 17 -0.96 12.13 9.12
C ILE A 17 -0.22 10.95 8.49
N ASP A 18 0.94 10.58 9.04
CA ASP A 18 1.74 9.48 8.54
C ASP A 18 1.01 8.14 8.73
N PRO A 19 0.57 7.48 7.64
CA PRO A 19 -0.15 6.22 7.73
C PRO A 19 0.75 5.09 8.24
N ALA A 20 2.09 5.24 8.18
CA ALA A 20 3.02 4.27 8.74
C ALA A 20 2.84 4.08 10.25
N ILE A 21 2.63 5.17 11.00
CA ILE A 21 2.44 5.09 12.45
C ILE A 21 1.15 4.33 12.78
N GLN A 22 0.10 4.47 11.99
CA GLN A 22 -1.16 3.78 12.21
C GLN A 22 -1.10 2.29 11.82
N ALA A 23 -0.28 1.94 10.83
CA ALA A 23 -0.22 0.57 10.29
C ALA A 23 0.92 -0.29 10.88
N ILE A 24 2.00 0.29 11.42
CA ILE A 24 3.18 -0.45 11.87
C ILE A 24 2.95 -1.26 13.15
N GLY A 25 1.98 -0.88 13.99
CA GLY A 25 1.69 -1.54 15.27
C GLY A 25 2.72 -1.32 16.39
N LEU A 26 3.87 -0.69 16.10
CA LEU A 26 4.90 -0.30 17.07
C LEU A 26 4.70 1.15 17.50
N VAL A 27 3.78 1.44 18.42
CA VAL A 27 3.40 2.84 18.73
C VAL A 27 3.34 3.15 20.22
N LYS A 28 3.85 4.33 20.60
CA LYS A 28 3.80 4.86 21.97
C LYS A 28 3.17 6.25 22.01
N ASN A 29 2.50 6.57 23.12
CA ASN A 29 1.94 7.89 23.43
C ASN A 29 0.97 8.45 22.37
N LEU A 30 0.15 7.58 21.77
CA LEU A 30 -0.84 7.99 20.77
C LEU A 30 -1.88 8.95 21.38
N ARG A 31 -2.09 10.08 20.71
CA ARG A 31 -3.21 10.99 20.99
C ARG A 31 -4.01 11.17 19.70
N PRO A 32 -5.27 10.72 19.64
CA PRO A 32 -6.08 10.81 18.42
C PRO A 32 -6.38 12.27 18.06
N GLY A 33 -6.74 12.46 16.78
CA GLY A 33 -7.18 13.72 16.23
C GLY A 33 -8.50 14.25 16.83
N TRP A 34 -8.98 15.36 16.28
CA TRP A 34 -10.31 15.89 16.63
C TRP A 34 -11.44 15.14 15.94
N LEU A 35 -11.13 14.58 14.77
CA LEU A 35 -12.03 13.70 14.05
C LEU A 35 -11.58 12.25 14.22
N SER A 36 -12.54 11.34 14.10
CA SER A 36 -12.30 9.91 13.93
C SER A 36 -12.20 9.55 12.44
N GLY A 37 -11.54 8.42 12.15
CA GLY A 37 -11.35 7.88 10.79
C GLY A 37 -9.91 8.05 10.31
N SER A 38 -9.69 7.78 9.02
CA SER A 38 -8.38 7.97 8.39
C SER A 38 -8.04 9.45 8.15
N ALA A 39 -6.74 9.77 8.22
CA ALA A 39 -6.17 11.09 7.96
C ALA A 39 -6.09 11.46 6.46
N GLY A 40 -7.02 10.97 5.63
CA GLY A 40 -7.07 11.27 4.18
C GLY A 40 -6.30 10.28 3.30
N VAL A 41 -6.26 9.02 3.72
CA VAL A 41 -5.62 7.87 3.07
C VAL A 41 -6.48 6.62 3.29
N ILE A 42 -7.08 6.04 2.26
CA ILE A 42 -7.94 4.86 2.42
C ILE A 42 -7.17 3.57 2.19
N ASP A 43 -6.44 3.46 1.08
CA ASP A 43 -5.61 2.27 0.83
C ASP A 43 -4.35 2.28 1.71
N PRO A 44 -4.11 1.21 2.50
CA PRO A 44 -2.98 1.17 3.41
C PRO A 44 -1.63 0.89 2.73
N SER A 45 -1.58 0.65 1.41
CA SER A 45 -0.34 0.43 0.64
C SER A 45 0.61 1.60 0.62
N VAL A 46 0.14 2.82 0.90
CA VAL A 46 1.07 3.93 1.13
C VAL A 46 1.97 3.70 2.35
N ALA A 47 1.47 3.00 3.38
CA ALA A 47 2.17 2.76 4.62
C ALA A 47 3.17 1.62 4.52
N TYR A 48 2.75 0.48 3.95
CA TYR A 48 3.61 -0.71 3.86
C TYR A 48 4.35 -0.87 2.52
N LEU A 49 3.86 -0.33 1.39
CA LEU A 49 4.53 -0.50 0.09
C LEU A 49 5.30 0.78 -0.29
N LEU A 50 4.58 1.89 -0.49
CA LEU A 50 5.18 3.11 -1.06
C LEU A 50 6.30 3.65 -0.18
N GLN A 51 6.03 3.90 1.10
CA GLN A 51 6.99 4.57 1.97
C GLN A 51 8.23 3.72 2.28
N PRO A 52 8.14 2.48 2.81
CA PRO A 52 9.34 1.73 3.23
C PRO A 52 10.14 1.17 2.05
N ILE A 53 9.49 0.66 1.00
CA ILE A 53 10.22 0.15 -0.19
C ILE A 53 10.78 1.31 -1.01
N GLY A 54 10.01 2.40 -1.15
CA GLY A 54 10.49 3.62 -1.79
C GLY A 54 11.67 4.25 -1.05
N GLN A 55 11.71 4.16 0.29
CA GLN A 55 12.86 4.61 1.07
C GLN A 55 14.11 3.79 0.78
N LEU A 56 14.00 2.45 0.63
CA LEU A 56 15.12 1.62 0.18
C LEU A 56 15.59 2.03 -1.21
N ALA A 57 14.67 2.17 -2.18
CA ALA A 57 15.03 2.57 -3.55
C ALA A 57 15.67 3.96 -3.60
N ALA A 58 15.17 4.92 -2.82
CA ALA A 58 15.75 6.25 -2.69
C ALA A 58 17.16 6.18 -2.10
N ASN A 59 17.34 5.41 -1.03
CA ASN A 59 18.65 5.21 -0.39
C ASN A 59 19.65 4.58 -1.36
N ASP A 60 19.26 3.56 -2.13
CA ASP A 60 20.11 2.95 -3.14
C ASP A 60 20.61 3.97 -4.15
N TRP A 61 19.71 4.76 -4.74
CA TRP A 61 20.09 5.81 -5.70
C TRP A 61 21.02 6.86 -5.09
N LEU A 62 20.77 7.29 -3.85
CA LEU A 62 21.61 8.25 -3.13
C LEU A 62 23.03 7.71 -2.86
N HIS A 63 23.18 6.38 -2.78
CA HIS A 63 24.48 5.71 -2.64
C HIS A 63 25.05 5.21 -3.97
N PHE A 64 24.48 5.62 -5.12
CA PHE A 64 24.86 5.17 -6.47
C PHE A 64 24.72 3.66 -6.69
N ILE A 65 23.81 3.03 -5.96
CA ILE A 65 23.38 1.65 -6.14
C ILE A 65 22.12 1.68 -7.00
N VAL A 66 22.07 0.84 -8.03
CA VAL A 66 20.84 0.71 -8.82
C VAL A 66 19.93 -0.29 -8.10
N PRO A 67 18.67 0.09 -7.77
CA PRO A 67 17.78 -0.69 -6.89
C PRO A 67 17.21 -1.93 -7.58
N TRP A 68 18.07 -2.90 -7.90
CA TRP A 68 17.68 -4.12 -8.60
C TRP A 68 17.13 -5.22 -7.70
N TRP A 69 17.58 -5.27 -6.44
CA TRP A 69 17.27 -6.36 -5.52
C TRP A 69 16.97 -5.83 -4.12
N ASN A 70 15.89 -6.32 -3.54
CA ASN A 70 15.51 -6.08 -2.16
C ASN A 70 15.81 -7.35 -1.35
N PRO A 71 16.85 -7.37 -0.50
CA PRO A 71 17.20 -8.53 0.31
C PRO A 71 16.35 -8.64 1.60
N TYR A 72 15.47 -7.68 1.86
CA TYR A 72 14.76 -7.51 3.13
C TYR A 72 13.31 -7.98 3.11
N SER A 73 12.68 -8.09 1.94
CA SER A 73 11.34 -8.67 1.79
C SER A 73 11.42 -10.14 1.35
N GLY A 74 10.63 -11.00 1.97
CA GLY A 74 10.69 -12.44 1.73
C GLY A 74 12.07 -13.05 2.01
N ILE A 75 12.57 -13.85 1.07
CA ILE A 75 13.95 -14.34 1.09
C ILE A 75 14.82 -13.67 0.02
N GLY A 76 14.40 -12.49 -0.44
CA GLY A 76 14.99 -11.71 -1.52
C GLY A 76 14.02 -11.53 -2.70
N MET A 77 13.83 -10.29 -3.15
CA MET A 77 12.86 -9.93 -4.20
C MET A 77 13.47 -9.00 -5.27
N PRO A 78 13.08 -9.12 -6.54
CA PRO A 78 13.41 -8.12 -7.57
C PRO A 78 12.78 -6.75 -7.28
N LEU A 79 13.59 -5.77 -6.83
CA LEU A 79 13.10 -4.47 -6.36
C LEU A 79 12.49 -3.64 -7.50
N ALA A 80 13.29 -3.21 -8.48
CA ALA A 80 12.77 -2.42 -9.60
C ALA A 80 11.86 -3.20 -10.57
N ALA A 81 11.97 -4.52 -10.64
CA ALA A 81 11.14 -5.30 -11.56
C ALA A 81 9.68 -5.39 -11.07
N GLU A 82 9.47 -5.34 -9.75
CA GLU A 82 8.16 -5.00 -9.20
C GLU A 82 7.98 -3.50 -9.39
N THR A 83 7.08 -3.11 -10.30
CA THR A 83 7.01 -1.72 -10.75
C THR A 83 6.35 -0.79 -9.75
N GLN A 84 5.48 -1.29 -8.86
CA GLN A 84 4.80 -0.48 -7.84
C GLN A 84 5.75 0.11 -6.81
N THR A 85 6.98 -0.42 -6.72
CA THR A 85 8.06 0.16 -5.90
C THR A 85 8.51 1.56 -6.34
N GLU A 86 8.12 1.99 -7.55
CA GLU A 86 8.51 3.27 -8.15
C GLU A 86 10.04 3.47 -8.23
N ALA A 87 10.82 2.39 -8.18
CA ALA A 87 12.26 2.47 -7.99
C ALA A 87 12.98 3.30 -9.08
N PHE A 88 12.42 3.40 -10.29
CA PHE A 88 12.99 4.16 -11.41
C PHE A 88 12.30 5.52 -11.65
N PHE A 89 11.40 5.94 -10.77
CA PHE A 89 10.62 7.17 -10.89
C PHE A 89 11.42 8.42 -10.47
N LEU A 90 12.58 8.64 -11.09
CA LEU A 90 13.46 9.74 -10.75
C LEU A 90 12.96 11.10 -11.29
N PRO A 91 13.12 12.20 -10.52
CA PRO A 91 13.68 12.27 -9.18
C PRO A 91 12.64 12.07 -8.06
N PHE A 92 11.39 11.73 -8.39
CA PHE A 92 10.26 11.70 -7.46
C PHE A 92 10.42 10.65 -6.35
N VAL A 93 10.95 9.46 -6.67
CA VAL A 93 11.25 8.41 -5.68
C VAL A 93 12.18 8.92 -4.57
N LEU A 94 13.07 9.88 -4.85
CA LEU A 94 13.99 10.44 -3.85
C LEU A 94 13.26 11.17 -2.71
N LEU A 95 12.01 11.61 -2.93
CA LEU A 95 11.19 12.19 -1.87
C LEU A 95 10.87 11.18 -0.76
N LEU A 96 10.84 9.88 -1.09
CA LEU A 96 10.56 8.79 -0.16
C LEU A 96 11.71 8.51 0.82
N HIS A 97 12.88 9.16 0.64
CA HIS A 97 13.95 9.16 1.63
C HIS A 97 13.52 9.75 2.99
N PHE A 98 12.58 10.71 2.99
CA PHE A 98 12.08 11.36 4.19
C PHE A 98 10.96 10.55 4.86
N ASN A 99 10.84 10.61 6.20
CA ASN A 99 9.86 9.87 7.00
C ASN A 99 8.38 10.17 6.65
N SER A 100 8.09 11.24 5.91
CA SER A 100 6.75 11.53 5.35
C SER A 100 6.84 11.87 3.86
N GLY A 101 7.76 11.19 3.16
CA GLY A 101 8.04 11.37 1.75
C GLY A 101 6.83 11.16 0.85
N TRP A 102 5.94 10.23 1.22
CA TRP A 102 4.70 9.98 0.49
C TRP A 102 3.82 11.23 0.38
N LEU A 103 3.76 12.08 1.42
CA LEU A 103 2.95 13.30 1.41
C LEU A 103 3.55 14.36 0.50
N LEU A 104 4.88 14.45 0.47
CA LEU A 104 5.62 15.32 -0.46
C LEU A 104 5.37 14.87 -1.89
N LEU A 105 5.50 13.56 -2.14
CA LEU A 105 5.24 12.94 -3.44
C LEU A 105 3.81 13.24 -3.91
N ARG A 106 2.80 12.93 -3.09
CA ARG A 106 1.39 13.26 -3.34
C ARG A 106 1.21 14.73 -3.70
N THR A 107 1.74 15.65 -2.89
CA THR A 107 1.58 17.10 -3.09
C THR A 107 2.21 17.58 -4.40
N VAL A 108 3.38 17.04 -4.76
CA VAL A 108 4.07 17.31 -6.03
C VAL A 108 3.26 16.80 -7.21
N LEU A 109 2.79 15.55 -7.15
CA LEU A 109 1.99 14.93 -8.22
C LEU A 109 0.67 15.68 -8.42
N GLN A 110 -0.06 16.04 -7.35
CA GLN A 110 -1.24 16.89 -7.44
C GLN A 110 -0.94 18.23 -8.13
N SER A 111 0.19 18.85 -7.78
CA SER A 111 0.60 20.11 -8.39
C SER A 111 0.92 19.94 -9.87
N LEU A 112 1.55 18.84 -10.28
CA LEU A 112 1.84 18.53 -11.67
C LEU A 112 0.57 18.24 -12.48
N CYS A 113 -0.41 17.52 -11.92
CA CYS A 113 -1.75 17.37 -12.54
C CYS A 113 -2.37 18.73 -12.87
N GLY A 114 -2.31 19.67 -11.92
CA GLY A 114 -2.81 21.03 -12.10
C GLY A 114 -2.00 21.84 -13.13
N VAL A 115 -0.67 21.76 -13.11
CA VAL A 115 0.18 22.51 -14.06
C VAL A 115 0.00 21.98 -15.48
N PHE A 116 0.12 20.67 -15.69
CA PHE A 116 0.01 20.07 -17.01
C PHE A 116 -1.42 20.14 -17.55
N GLY A 117 -2.44 19.95 -16.71
CA GLY A 117 -3.84 20.17 -17.09
C GLY A 117 -4.10 21.61 -17.52
N TYR A 118 -3.56 22.60 -16.80
CA TYR A 118 -3.71 24.01 -17.16
C TYR A 118 -3.06 24.31 -18.52
N LEU A 119 -1.84 23.81 -18.74
CA LEU A 119 -1.12 23.98 -20.00
C LEU A 119 -1.86 23.35 -21.17
N LEU A 120 -2.39 22.13 -21.01
CA LEU A 120 -3.24 21.47 -22.01
C LEU A 120 -4.47 22.31 -22.35
N PHE A 121 -5.24 22.73 -21.35
CA PHE A 121 -6.46 23.49 -21.57
C PHE A 121 -6.20 24.86 -22.20
N LYS A 122 -5.05 25.47 -21.88
CA LYS A 122 -4.56 26.67 -22.56
C LYS A 122 -4.17 26.39 -24.01
N GLU A 123 -3.50 25.27 -24.28
CA GLU A 123 -3.05 24.87 -25.63
C GLU A 123 -4.22 24.66 -26.59
N ILE A 124 -5.31 24.04 -26.12
CA ILE A 124 -6.53 23.86 -26.93
C ILE A 124 -7.38 25.15 -27.02
N GLY A 125 -7.04 26.18 -26.26
CA GLY A 125 -7.60 27.53 -26.40
C GLY A 125 -8.78 27.85 -25.49
N LEU A 126 -8.91 27.19 -24.34
CA LEU A 126 -9.87 27.59 -23.31
C LEU A 126 -9.47 28.93 -22.66
N THR A 127 -10.47 29.62 -22.11
CA THR A 127 -10.27 30.81 -21.27
C THR A 127 -9.43 30.46 -20.05
N LYS A 128 -8.69 31.45 -19.51
CA LYS A 128 -7.82 31.24 -18.33
C LYS A 128 -8.59 30.64 -17.14
N ARG A 129 -9.86 31.03 -16.97
CA ARG A 129 -10.73 30.58 -15.87
C ARG A 129 -11.19 29.13 -16.07
N ALA A 130 -11.63 28.77 -17.29
CA ALA A 130 -12.00 27.40 -17.62
C ALA A 130 -10.82 26.44 -17.51
N ALA A 131 -9.66 26.84 -18.04
CA ALA A 131 -8.41 26.08 -17.93
C ALA A 131 -7.99 25.89 -16.47
N PHE A 132 -8.11 26.93 -15.63
CA PHE A 132 -7.82 26.83 -14.20
C PHE A 132 -8.77 25.88 -13.49
N LEU A 133 -10.09 26.00 -13.68
CA LEU A 133 -11.06 25.14 -13.00
C LEU A 133 -10.85 23.67 -13.37
N GLY A 134 -10.77 23.33 -14.66
CA GLY A 134 -10.58 21.94 -15.08
C GLY A 134 -9.30 21.33 -14.52
N ALA A 135 -8.20 22.08 -14.55
CA ALA A 135 -6.93 21.63 -14.03
C ALA A 135 -6.91 21.50 -12.50
N ALA A 136 -7.56 22.45 -11.80
CA ALA A 136 -7.69 22.40 -10.35
C ALA A 136 -8.57 21.22 -9.90
N LEU A 137 -9.67 20.93 -10.60
CA LEU A 137 -10.49 19.75 -10.32
C LEU A 137 -9.68 18.46 -10.45
N PHE A 138 -8.90 18.30 -11.52
CA PHE A 138 -8.05 17.12 -11.69
C PHE A 138 -6.91 17.03 -10.66
N SER A 139 -6.37 18.16 -10.17
CA SER A 139 -5.39 18.13 -9.08
C SER A 139 -5.95 17.64 -7.73
N PHE A 140 -7.28 17.60 -7.60
CA PHE A 140 -8.02 17.06 -6.45
C PHE A 140 -8.84 15.83 -6.84
N CYS A 141 -8.39 15.06 -7.83
CA CYS A 141 -9.06 13.81 -8.17
C CYS A 141 -9.05 12.85 -6.95
N PRO A 142 -10.14 12.12 -6.71
CA PRO A 142 -10.30 11.17 -5.61
C PRO A 142 -9.20 10.13 -5.43
N GLU A 143 -8.52 9.75 -6.50
CA GLU A 143 -7.44 8.75 -6.46
C GLU A 143 -6.36 9.08 -5.42
N PHE A 144 -6.07 10.37 -5.22
CA PHE A 144 -5.14 10.84 -4.18
C PHE A 144 -5.60 10.59 -2.74
N ILE A 145 -6.84 10.16 -2.51
CA ILE A 145 -7.37 9.73 -1.22
C ILE A 145 -7.58 8.22 -1.21
N LEU A 146 -8.14 7.68 -2.30
CA LEU A 146 -8.45 6.27 -2.44
C LEU A 146 -7.20 5.40 -2.37
N CYS A 147 -6.21 5.66 -3.25
CA CYS A 147 -4.99 4.87 -3.33
C CYS A 147 -3.74 5.74 -3.52
N PRO A 148 -3.29 6.46 -2.47
CA PRO A 148 -2.15 7.38 -2.54
C PRO A 148 -0.78 6.67 -2.56
N SER A 149 -0.65 5.62 -3.37
CA SER A 149 0.57 4.84 -3.63
C SER A 149 0.88 4.83 -5.14
N ALA A 150 1.35 3.73 -5.72
CA ALA A 150 1.68 3.64 -7.15
C ALA A 150 0.59 4.15 -8.12
N PRO A 151 -0.73 3.99 -7.87
CA PRO A 151 -1.76 4.44 -8.80
C PRO A 151 -1.82 5.96 -9.03
N ILE A 152 -1.36 6.80 -8.09
CA ILE A 152 -1.42 8.26 -8.26
C ILE A 152 -0.27 8.82 -9.10
N ALA A 153 0.82 8.06 -9.24
CA ALA A 153 2.05 8.54 -9.88
C ALA A 153 1.90 8.77 -11.40
N PRO A 154 1.15 7.96 -12.18
CA PRO A 154 0.95 8.21 -13.61
C PRO A 154 0.07 9.42 -13.95
N LEU A 155 -0.80 9.85 -13.03
CA LEU A 155 -1.87 10.84 -13.28
C LEU A 155 -1.40 12.15 -13.92
N PRO A 156 -0.27 12.78 -13.51
CA PRO A 156 0.17 14.03 -14.12
C PRO A 156 0.53 13.86 -15.60
N PHE A 157 0.93 12.65 -16.00
CA PHE A 157 1.44 12.40 -17.33
C PHE A 157 0.33 12.19 -18.37
N LEU A 158 -0.92 11.93 -17.98
CA LEU A 158 -2.07 11.98 -18.88
C LEU A 158 -2.26 13.37 -19.53
N PRO A 159 -2.45 14.47 -18.78
CA PRO A 159 -2.57 15.80 -19.40
C PRO A 159 -1.29 16.23 -20.12
N LEU A 160 -0.11 15.77 -19.68
CA LEU A 160 1.16 16.02 -20.39
C LEU A 160 1.20 15.30 -21.74
N LEU A 161 0.72 14.06 -21.81
CA LEU A 161 0.61 13.26 -23.03
C LEU A 161 -0.36 13.93 -24.00
N LEU A 162 -1.54 14.33 -23.53
CA LEU A 162 -2.52 15.06 -24.34
C LEU A 162 -1.95 16.40 -24.84
N LEU A 163 -1.18 17.11 -24.01
CA LEU A 163 -0.51 18.35 -24.41
C LEU A 163 0.52 18.08 -25.52
N GLY A 164 1.28 16.98 -25.41
CA GLY A 164 2.19 16.52 -26.44
C GLY A 164 1.48 16.18 -27.75
N ILE A 165 0.33 15.51 -27.68
CA ILE A 165 -0.53 15.21 -28.84
C ILE A 165 -0.99 16.50 -29.52
N GLU A 166 -1.44 17.49 -28.75
CA GLU A 166 -1.89 18.79 -29.27
C GLU A 166 -0.75 19.58 -29.95
N LYS A 167 0.43 19.59 -29.33
CA LYS A 167 1.61 20.23 -29.92
C LYS A 167 2.10 19.51 -31.18
N SER A 168 2.06 18.18 -31.19
CA SER A 168 2.37 17.37 -32.37
C SER A 168 1.42 17.66 -33.53
N ALA A 169 0.12 17.78 -33.24
CA ALA A 169 -0.88 18.12 -34.24
C ALA A 169 -0.68 19.50 -34.85
N LYS A 170 -0.36 20.51 -34.01
CA LYS A 170 -0.01 21.85 -34.49
C LYS A 170 1.25 21.84 -35.35
N ALA A 171 2.31 21.19 -34.88
CA ALA A 171 3.56 21.08 -35.64
C ALA A 171 3.34 20.40 -37.00
N ALA A 172 2.53 19.34 -37.05
CA ALA A 172 2.17 18.68 -38.30
C ALA A 172 1.39 19.60 -39.24
N ALA A 173 0.46 20.41 -38.73
CA ALA A 173 -0.30 21.37 -39.54
C ALA A 173 0.55 22.51 -40.09
N PHE A 174 1.57 22.97 -39.35
CA PHE A 174 2.48 24.05 -39.76
C PHE A 174 3.75 23.56 -40.48
N GLY A 175 3.90 22.25 -40.72
CA GLY A 175 5.10 21.68 -41.35
C GLY A 175 6.35 21.75 -40.48
N GLU A 176 6.21 21.96 -39.18
CA GLU A 176 7.32 22.04 -38.22
C GLU A 176 7.86 20.65 -37.86
N LYS A 177 9.18 20.52 -37.68
CA LYS A 177 9.84 19.24 -37.40
C LYS A 177 9.72 18.78 -35.93
N CYS A 178 9.35 19.64 -35.00
CA CYS A 178 9.36 19.37 -33.55
C CYS A 178 7.94 19.41 -32.98
N GLY A 179 7.55 18.40 -32.20
CA GLY A 179 6.21 18.34 -31.57
C GLY A 179 5.89 17.04 -30.84
N TRP A 180 6.71 16.01 -31.01
CA TRP A 180 6.58 14.71 -30.36
C TRP A 180 7.37 14.49 -29.04
N PRO A 181 8.42 15.27 -28.66
CA PRO A 181 9.21 14.97 -27.45
C PRO A 181 8.39 14.85 -26.15
N LEU A 182 7.33 15.65 -26.01
CA LEU A 182 6.45 15.58 -24.82
C LEU A 182 5.67 14.27 -24.75
N ILE A 183 5.33 13.65 -25.89
CA ILE A 183 4.72 12.32 -25.94
C ILE A 183 5.72 11.30 -25.39
N ALA A 184 6.98 11.37 -25.83
CA ALA A 184 8.02 10.47 -25.37
C ALA A 184 8.24 10.56 -23.85
N VAL A 185 8.36 11.79 -23.33
CA VAL A 185 8.54 12.04 -21.89
C VAL A 185 7.32 11.60 -21.10
N ALA A 186 6.10 11.96 -21.53
CA ALA A 186 4.89 11.61 -20.80
C ALA A 186 4.69 10.09 -20.73
N CYS A 187 4.81 9.38 -21.85
CA CYS A 187 4.67 7.92 -21.86
C CYS A 187 5.77 7.23 -21.05
N ALA A 188 7.03 7.67 -21.15
CA ALA A 188 8.12 7.07 -20.39
C ALA A 188 7.92 7.26 -18.88
N TYR A 189 7.53 8.46 -18.45
CA TYR A 189 7.26 8.75 -17.04
C TYR A 189 5.99 8.07 -16.51
N SER A 190 4.95 7.88 -17.32
CA SER A 190 3.80 7.05 -16.95
C SER A 190 4.22 5.60 -16.65
N VAL A 191 5.23 5.07 -17.36
CA VAL A 191 5.77 3.73 -17.10
C VAL A 191 6.65 3.71 -15.85
N TYR A 192 7.55 4.70 -15.69
CA TYR A 192 8.41 4.79 -14.51
C TYR A 192 7.62 5.04 -13.22
N ALA A 193 6.42 5.62 -13.31
CA ALA A 193 5.49 5.85 -12.21
C ALA A 193 4.90 4.58 -11.59
N GLY A 194 5.24 3.40 -12.09
CA GLY A 194 5.06 2.14 -11.37
C GLY A 194 3.72 1.43 -11.54
N ASN A 195 2.61 2.16 -11.70
CA ASN A 195 1.32 1.54 -12.03
C ASN A 195 1.08 1.49 -13.56
N LEU A 196 1.38 0.33 -14.16
CA LEU A 196 1.24 0.11 -15.60
C LEU A 196 -0.22 0.06 -16.07
N GLU A 197 -1.17 -0.29 -15.20
CA GLU A 197 -2.60 -0.39 -15.57
C GLU A 197 -3.23 0.99 -15.74
N VAL A 198 -2.97 1.92 -14.81
CA VAL A 198 -3.37 3.33 -14.95
C VAL A 198 -2.76 3.94 -16.21
N ALA A 199 -1.46 3.72 -16.43
CA ALA A 199 -0.78 4.19 -17.65
C ALA A 199 -1.40 3.62 -18.94
N PHE A 200 -1.86 2.37 -18.91
CA PHE A 200 -2.55 1.73 -20.03
C PHE A 200 -3.92 2.39 -20.31
N PHE A 201 -4.75 2.64 -19.29
CA PHE A 201 -6.05 3.31 -19.46
C PHE A 201 -5.91 4.77 -19.88
N ASP A 202 -4.93 5.48 -19.35
CA ASP A 202 -4.57 6.83 -19.79
C ASP A 202 -4.16 6.84 -21.27
N GLY A 203 -3.37 5.85 -21.69
CA GLY A 203 -3.00 5.62 -23.08
C GLY A 203 -4.20 5.37 -23.99
N MET A 204 -5.20 4.61 -23.54
CA MET A 204 -6.45 4.37 -24.27
C MET A 204 -7.24 5.67 -24.49
N LEU A 205 -7.40 6.50 -23.45
CA LEU A 205 -8.06 7.81 -23.60
C LEU A 205 -7.27 8.72 -24.54
N ALA A 206 -5.94 8.73 -24.44
CA ALA A 206 -5.06 9.47 -25.33
C ALA A 206 -5.13 8.99 -26.79
N ALA A 207 -5.38 7.71 -27.03
CA ALA A 207 -5.64 7.16 -28.36
C ALA A 207 -6.97 7.71 -28.92
N CYS A 208 -8.05 7.70 -28.14
CA CYS A 208 -9.33 8.34 -28.54
C CYS A 208 -9.14 9.83 -28.86
N TRP A 209 -8.37 10.55 -28.05
CA TRP A 209 -8.05 11.96 -28.28
C TRP A 209 -7.24 12.17 -29.57
N SER A 210 -6.26 11.29 -29.84
CA SER A 210 -5.43 11.33 -31.04
C SER A 210 -6.26 11.09 -32.30
N LEU A 211 -7.20 10.13 -32.28
CA LEU A 211 -8.12 9.87 -33.39
C LEU A 211 -9.03 11.07 -33.66
N TRP A 212 -9.59 11.67 -32.60
CA TRP A 212 -10.36 12.90 -32.71
C TRP A 212 -9.55 14.02 -33.37
N ARG A 213 -8.33 14.25 -32.89
CA ARG A 213 -7.45 15.30 -33.38
C ARG A 213 -7.06 15.06 -34.85
N MET A 214 -6.74 13.82 -35.21
CA MET A 214 -6.40 13.44 -36.58
C MET A 214 -7.55 13.69 -37.56
N ASN A 215 -8.81 13.51 -37.14
CA ASN A 215 -9.97 13.78 -37.98
C ASN A 215 -10.08 15.29 -38.34
N GLY A 216 -9.69 16.16 -37.41
CA GLY A 216 -9.69 17.62 -37.62
C GLY A 216 -8.51 18.18 -38.42
N LEU A 217 -7.49 17.37 -38.75
CA LEU A 217 -6.30 17.81 -39.48
C LEU A 217 -6.49 17.76 -41.01
N PRO A 218 -5.86 18.69 -41.77
CA PRO A 218 -5.75 18.59 -43.23
C PRO A 218 -5.14 17.25 -43.66
N LYS A 219 -5.55 16.71 -44.82
CA LYS A 219 -5.05 15.42 -45.33
C LYS A 219 -3.51 15.36 -45.37
N THR A 220 -2.86 16.45 -45.74
CA THR A 220 -1.40 16.60 -45.81
C THR A 220 -0.70 16.50 -44.45
N ALA A 221 -1.41 16.83 -43.35
CA ALA A 221 -0.87 16.81 -41.99
C ALA A 221 -1.13 15.49 -41.24
N LYS A 222 -2.03 14.63 -41.74
CA LYS A 222 -2.39 13.37 -41.05
C LYS A 222 -1.22 12.39 -40.92
N TRP A 223 -0.48 12.16 -42.00
CA TRP A 223 0.68 11.26 -41.97
C TRP A 223 1.85 11.82 -41.14
N PRO A 224 2.24 13.11 -41.28
CA PRO A 224 3.17 13.75 -40.36
C PRO A 224 2.76 13.63 -38.88
N PHE A 225 1.48 13.77 -38.57
CA PHE A 225 0.98 13.61 -37.20
C PHE A 225 1.12 12.16 -36.71
N ALA A 226 0.64 11.18 -37.49
CA ALA A 226 0.73 9.76 -37.14
C ALA A 226 2.18 9.28 -36.92
N THR A 227 3.10 9.68 -37.81
CA THR A 227 4.54 9.37 -37.67
C THR A 227 5.16 9.97 -36.42
N ARG A 228 4.73 11.18 -36.00
CA ARG A 228 5.16 11.80 -34.74
C ARG A 228 4.63 11.08 -33.51
N LEU A 229 3.37 10.62 -33.54
CA LEU A 229 2.83 9.78 -32.47
C LEU A 229 3.63 8.48 -32.34
N ALA A 230 3.87 7.79 -33.46
CA ALA A 230 4.64 6.55 -33.50
C ALA A 230 6.09 6.75 -33.02
N LEU A 231 6.76 7.83 -33.45
CA LEU A 231 8.12 8.16 -33.01
C LEU A 231 8.16 8.46 -31.51
N GLY A 232 7.21 9.27 -31.01
CA GLY A 232 7.11 9.56 -29.58
C GLY A 232 6.94 8.30 -28.74
N LEU A 233 6.06 7.39 -29.17
CA LEU A 233 5.84 6.11 -28.49
C LEU A 233 7.06 5.18 -28.58
N ALA A 234 7.70 5.07 -29.75
CA ALA A 234 8.89 4.23 -29.92
C ALA A 234 10.05 4.71 -29.03
N VAL A 235 10.28 6.03 -28.95
CA VAL A 235 11.28 6.60 -28.06
C VAL A 235 10.91 6.37 -26.60
N ALA A 236 9.64 6.52 -26.22
CA ALA A 236 9.17 6.22 -24.86
C ALA A 236 9.45 4.76 -24.47
N ILE A 237 9.06 3.81 -25.32
CA ILE A 237 9.30 2.37 -25.08
C ILE A 237 10.81 2.14 -24.90
N GLY A 238 11.64 2.66 -25.82
CA GLY A 238 13.09 2.50 -25.74
C GLY A 238 13.68 3.08 -24.45
N LEU A 239 13.22 4.26 -24.01
CA LEU A 239 13.62 4.84 -22.72
C LEU A 239 13.23 3.92 -21.55
N SER A 240 12.01 3.39 -21.56
CA SER A 240 11.46 2.57 -20.48
C SER A 240 11.98 1.12 -20.44
N LEU A 241 12.72 0.66 -21.46
CA LEU A 241 13.24 -0.72 -21.53
C LEU A 241 14.03 -1.19 -20.27
N PRO A 242 14.87 -0.37 -19.61
CA PRO A 242 15.59 -0.80 -18.41
C PRO A 242 14.67 -1.19 -17.25
N LEU A 243 13.43 -0.69 -17.23
CA LEU A 243 12.40 -1.07 -16.26
C LEU A 243 11.46 -2.14 -16.81
N LEU A 244 10.98 -1.96 -18.05
CA LEU A 244 10.00 -2.87 -18.67
C LEU A 244 10.55 -4.27 -18.87
N TRP A 245 11.83 -4.42 -19.22
CA TRP A 245 12.41 -5.73 -19.46
C TRP A 245 12.45 -6.59 -18.19
N PRO A 246 13.04 -6.13 -17.07
CA PRO A 246 12.96 -6.86 -15.79
C PRO A 246 11.52 -7.13 -15.34
N ALA A 247 10.60 -6.17 -15.52
CA ALA A 247 9.19 -6.35 -15.15
C ALA A 247 8.54 -7.50 -15.94
N VAL A 248 8.77 -7.58 -17.25
CA VAL A 248 8.28 -8.68 -18.10
C VAL A 248 8.85 -10.03 -17.66
N ASP A 249 10.13 -10.09 -17.28
CA ASP A 249 10.75 -11.31 -16.76
C ASP A 249 10.10 -11.72 -15.41
N LEU A 250 9.80 -10.75 -14.53
CA LEU A 250 9.06 -11.01 -13.30
C LEU A 250 7.63 -11.49 -13.55
N PHE A 251 6.89 -10.92 -14.50
CA PHE A 251 5.56 -11.42 -14.86
C PHE A 251 5.58 -12.87 -15.37
N ARG A 252 6.64 -13.27 -16.09
CA ARG A 252 6.80 -14.65 -16.59
C ARG A 252 7.15 -15.65 -15.50
N LEU A 253 8.03 -15.26 -14.58
CA LEU A 253 8.57 -16.11 -13.52
C LEU A 253 7.78 -16.01 -12.21
N GLY A 254 6.81 -15.10 -12.15
CA GLY A 254 6.07 -14.75 -10.96
C GLY A 254 4.73 -15.48 -10.83
N TYR A 255 4.21 -15.40 -9.61
CA TYR A 255 2.83 -15.57 -9.25
C TYR A 255 2.12 -14.22 -9.37
N ILE A 256 1.01 -14.18 -10.14
CA ILE A 256 0.27 -12.96 -10.50
C ILE A 256 -1.17 -12.96 -9.94
N GLN A 257 -1.48 -13.91 -9.06
CA GLN A 257 -2.80 -14.09 -8.44
C GLN A 257 -3.94 -14.10 -9.49
N ASN A 258 -4.96 -13.25 -9.32
CA ASN A 258 -6.17 -13.21 -10.16
C ASN A 258 -6.00 -12.43 -11.48
N HIS A 259 -4.81 -11.88 -11.75
CA HIS A 259 -4.51 -11.21 -13.02
C HIS A 259 -4.40 -12.29 -14.12
N GLY A 260 -5.50 -12.54 -14.83
CA GLY A 260 -5.64 -13.58 -15.86
C GLY A 260 -6.96 -14.38 -15.77
N ALA A 261 -7.55 -14.48 -14.58
CA ALA A 261 -8.88 -15.03 -14.36
C ALA A 261 -9.45 -14.52 -13.02
N GLY A 262 -10.50 -13.70 -13.06
CA GLY A 262 -11.22 -13.23 -11.87
C GLY A 262 -11.51 -11.72 -11.86
N LEU A 263 -10.54 -10.88 -12.22
CA LEU A 263 -10.69 -9.42 -12.19
C LEU A 263 -11.56 -8.86 -13.34
N GLN A 264 -11.63 -9.58 -14.45
CA GLN A 264 -12.34 -9.17 -15.67
C GLN A 264 -13.84 -8.87 -15.48
N TYR A 265 -14.46 -9.41 -14.42
CA TYR A 265 -15.89 -9.25 -14.10
C TYR A 265 -16.13 -8.50 -12.78
N VAL A 266 -15.09 -7.94 -12.17
CA VAL A 266 -15.24 -7.13 -10.95
C VAL A 266 -16.11 -5.91 -11.26
N LYS A 267 -17.08 -5.68 -10.38
CA LYS A 267 -18.06 -4.59 -10.44
C LYS A 267 -18.22 -3.98 -9.06
N LEU A 268 -18.74 -2.75 -9.03
CA LEU A 268 -19.09 -2.08 -7.79
C LEU A 268 -20.26 -2.77 -7.11
N ALA A 269 -20.15 -2.93 -5.80
CA ALA A 269 -21.28 -3.33 -4.97
C ALA A 269 -22.39 -2.26 -5.09
N PRO A 270 -23.69 -2.63 -5.07
CA PRO A 270 -24.78 -1.66 -5.15
C PRO A 270 -24.68 -0.54 -4.11
N ALA A 271 -24.21 -0.86 -2.90
CA ALA A 271 -24.00 0.14 -1.84
C ALA A 271 -22.95 1.20 -2.23
N GLN A 272 -22.03 0.92 -3.15
CA GLN A 272 -21.02 1.89 -3.60
C GLN A 272 -21.53 2.82 -4.70
N TRP A 273 -22.67 2.53 -5.34
CA TRP A 273 -23.17 3.34 -6.47
C TRP A 273 -23.44 4.80 -6.11
N PRO A 274 -24.11 5.13 -4.98
CA PRO A 274 -24.30 6.53 -4.59
C PRO A 274 -23.00 7.28 -4.35
N LEU A 275 -21.95 6.59 -3.91
CA LEU A 275 -20.68 7.21 -3.52
C LEU A 275 -19.95 7.83 -4.71
N GLN A 276 -20.19 7.36 -5.93
CA GLN A 276 -19.62 7.93 -7.15
C GLN A 276 -20.06 9.38 -7.42
N ILE A 277 -21.20 9.81 -6.86
CA ILE A 277 -21.73 11.18 -7.02
C ILE A 277 -21.94 11.92 -5.69
N MET A 278 -21.97 11.17 -4.59
CA MET A 278 -22.24 11.62 -3.23
C MET A 278 -21.29 10.89 -2.26
N PRO A 279 -19.98 11.19 -2.29
CA PRO A 279 -18.95 10.42 -1.57
C PRO A 279 -19.12 10.42 -0.05
N TYR A 280 -19.79 11.44 0.51
CA TYR A 280 -20.07 11.55 1.94
C TYR A 280 -21.45 11.02 2.35
N LEU A 281 -22.16 10.29 1.47
CA LEU A 281 -23.49 9.79 1.79
C LEU A 281 -23.47 8.92 3.06
N TYR A 282 -22.48 8.04 3.24
CA TYR A 282 -22.36 7.21 4.43
C TYR A 282 -21.55 7.85 5.57
N GLY A 283 -21.35 9.17 5.51
CA GLY A 283 -20.52 9.89 6.48
C GLY A 283 -19.07 10.04 6.00
N ARG A 284 -18.13 10.08 6.94
CA ARG A 284 -16.70 10.26 6.65
C ARG A 284 -16.10 8.99 6.04
N PHE A 285 -15.07 9.15 5.21
CA PHE A 285 -14.32 8.02 4.64
C PHE A 285 -13.67 7.18 5.74
N ASP A 286 -13.58 5.87 5.50
CA ASP A 286 -12.96 4.89 6.39
C ASP A 286 -13.57 4.85 7.81
N ASN A 287 -14.89 5.10 7.90
CA ASN A 287 -15.64 4.89 9.12
C ASN A 287 -16.02 3.40 9.21
N PRO A 288 -15.60 2.66 10.25
CA PRO A 288 -15.88 1.23 10.35
C PRO A 288 -17.38 0.98 10.31
N ALA A 289 -17.77 0.05 9.42
CA ALA A 289 -19.16 -0.34 9.27
C ALA A 289 -19.70 -0.85 10.61
N PRO A 290 -20.94 -0.48 10.99
CA PRO A 290 -21.47 -0.76 12.33
C PRO A 290 -21.80 -2.24 12.57
N ALA A 291 -21.81 -3.07 11.52
CA ALA A 291 -22.01 -4.51 11.61
C ALA A 291 -21.26 -5.22 10.46
N ALA A 292 -20.80 -6.45 10.69
CA ALA A 292 -20.06 -7.24 9.69
C ALA A 292 -20.81 -7.42 8.36
N SER A 293 -22.13 -7.67 8.41
CA SER A 293 -22.98 -7.81 7.22
C SER A 293 -23.07 -6.52 6.38
N LEU A 294 -22.91 -5.35 7.02
CA LEU A 294 -22.84 -4.06 6.34
C LEU A 294 -21.42 -3.76 5.86
N ALA A 295 -20.40 -4.25 6.59
CA ALA A 295 -19.00 -4.14 6.21
C ALA A 295 -18.74 -4.84 4.88
N ASP A 296 -19.27 -6.04 4.69
CA ASP A 296 -19.13 -6.79 3.43
C ASP A 296 -19.68 -6.00 2.22
N SER A 297 -20.76 -5.24 2.43
CA SER A 297 -21.39 -4.44 1.37
C SER A 297 -20.59 -3.20 0.96
N LEU A 298 -19.71 -2.69 1.82
CA LEU A 298 -18.81 -1.55 1.55
C LEU A 298 -17.34 -1.95 1.50
N SER A 299 -17.03 -3.24 1.63
CA SER A 299 -15.69 -3.78 1.48
C SER A 299 -15.13 -3.43 0.11
N GLY A 300 -13.83 -3.09 0.03
CA GLY A 300 -13.22 -2.65 -1.21
C GLY A 300 -13.49 -1.18 -1.55
N TYR A 301 -13.60 -0.29 -0.56
CA TYR A 301 -13.71 1.15 -0.81
C TYR A 301 -12.51 1.67 -1.62
N GLU A 302 -11.33 1.11 -1.36
CA GLU A 302 -10.07 1.32 -2.09
C GLU A 302 -10.07 0.81 -3.54
N ARG A 303 -11.12 0.05 -3.93
CA ARG A 303 -11.32 -0.46 -5.30
C ARG A 303 -12.33 0.36 -6.11
N MET A 304 -12.89 1.42 -5.51
CA MET A 304 -13.76 2.31 -6.26
C MET A 304 -12.99 3.01 -7.39
N PRO A 305 -13.59 3.19 -8.58
CA PRO A 305 -12.98 3.95 -9.68
C PRO A 305 -12.91 5.46 -9.40
N GLY A 306 -13.33 5.93 -8.22
CA GLY A 306 -13.39 7.35 -7.89
C GLY A 306 -14.81 7.91 -7.79
N TRP A 307 -14.90 9.24 -7.81
CA TRP A 307 -16.17 9.96 -7.69
C TRP A 307 -16.12 11.38 -8.26
N VAL A 308 -17.28 11.89 -8.68
CA VAL A 308 -17.45 13.29 -9.03
C VAL A 308 -18.72 13.85 -8.40
N GLY A 309 -18.56 14.90 -7.58
CA GLY A 309 -19.69 15.57 -6.96
C GLY A 309 -20.70 16.13 -7.97
N LEU A 310 -21.99 16.03 -7.62
CA LEU A 310 -23.12 16.51 -8.43
C LEU A 310 -22.93 17.91 -9.05
N PRO A 311 -22.35 18.93 -8.37
CA PRO A 311 -22.15 20.26 -8.98
C PRO A 311 -21.19 20.25 -10.18
N VAL A 312 -20.15 19.42 -10.14
CA VAL A 312 -19.18 19.28 -11.24
C VAL A 312 -19.82 18.51 -12.40
N LEU A 313 -20.58 17.46 -12.09
CA LEU A 313 -21.37 16.72 -13.09
C LEU A 313 -22.39 17.62 -13.79
N ALA A 314 -23.08 18.49 -13.04
CA ALA A 314 -24.02 19.47 -13.59
C ALA A 314 -23.34 20.43 -14.58
N LEU A 315 -22.13 20.90 -14.25
CA LEU A 315 -21.35 21.75 -15.14
C LEU A 315 -20.89 20.99 -16.39
N ALA A 316 -20.45 19.73 -16.26
CA ALA A 316 -20.10 18.88 -17.39
C ALA A 316 -21.29 18.65 -18.34
N LEU A 317 -22.48 18.37 -17.81
CA LEU A 317 -23.71 18.23 -18.60
C LEU A 317 -24.06 19.53 -19.34
N SER A 318 -23.80 20.69 -18.75
CA SER A 318 -24.03 21.99 -19.41
C SER A 318 -23.20 22.16 -20.69
N ALA A 319 -22.03 21.53 -20.78
CA ALA A 319 -21.19 21.55 -21.98
C ALA A 319 -21.83 20.77 -23.15
N LEU A 320 -22.61 19.73 -22.86
CA LEU A 320 -23.21 18.83 -23.85
C LEU A 320 -24.47 19.42 -24.51
N VAL A 321 -25.18 20.29 -23.79
CA VAL A 321 -26.41 20.90 -24.31
C VAL A 321 -26.13 22.03 -25.30
N ARG A 322 -24.89 22.53 -25.35
CA ARG A 322 -24.45 23.56 -26.29
C ARG A 322 -23.64 22.94 -27.42
N ARG A 323 -24.16 23.05 -28.65
CA ARG A 323 -23.35 22.83 -29.86
C ARG A 323 -22.36 23.97 -30.01
N GLY A 324 -21.10 23.63 -30.27
CA GLY A 324 -20.04 24.63 -30.38
C GLY A 324 -18.67 24.02 -30.66
N ARG A 325 -17.63 24.71 -30.21
CA ARG A 325 -16.25 24.21 -30.29
C ARG A 325 -16.16 22.84 -29.61
N PHE A 326 -15.36 21.96 -30.19
CA PHE A 326 -15.11 20.62 -29.64
C PHE A 326 -16.34 19.70 -29.58
N SER A 327 -17.42 19.95 -30.32
CA SER A 327 -18.65 19.12 -30.26
C SER A 327 -18.37 17.62 -30.41
N LEU A 328 -17.56 17.21 -31.39
CA LEU A 328 -17.19 15.80 -31.57
C LEU A 328 -16.44 15.24 -30.36
N LEU A 329 -15.46 15.99 -29.82
CA LEU A 329 -14.71 15.57 -28.64
C LEU A 329 -15.61 15.44 -27.42
N LYS A 330 -16.55 16.39 -27.21
CA LYS A 330 -17.52 16.34 -26.12
C LYS A 330 -18.31 15.02 -26.13
N TYR A 331 -18.73 14.56 -27.31
CA TYR A 331 -19.44 13.28 -27.46
C TYR A 331 -18.52 12.06 -27.29
N ILE A 332 -17.26 12.13 -27.73
CA ILE A 332 -16.27 11.06 -27.47
C ILE A 332 -16.03 10.92 -25.97
N LEU A 333 -15.84 12.02 -25.25
CA LEU A 333 -15.66 12.02 -23.79
C LEU A 333 -16.91 11.52 -23.07
N LEU A 334 -18.10 11.91 -23.51
CA LEU A 334 -19.35 11.36 -22.98
C LEU A 334 -19.45 9.84 -23.21
N GLY A 335 -19.14 9.37 -24.42
CA GLY A 335 -19.14 7.95 -24.75
C GLY A 335 -18.15 7.16 -23.90
N TRP A 336 -16.94 7.70 -23.69
CA TRP A 336 -15.95 7.15 -22.77
C TRP A 336 -16.51 6.99 -21.36
N ILE A 337 -17.05 8.06 -20.78
CA ILE A 337 -17.63 8.05 -19.43
C ILE A 337 -18.75 7.01 -19.35
N VAL A 338 -19.72 7.04 -20.27
CA VAL A 338 -20.87 6.12 -20.24
C VAL A 338 -20.44 4.65 -20.36
N ILE A 339 -19.50 4.32 -21.24
CA ILE A 339 -19.02 2.94 -21.44
C ILE A 339 -18.34 2.41 -20.16
N TRP A 340 -17.54 3.23 -19.49
CA TRP A 340 -16.86 2.83 -18.25
C TRP A 340 -17.81 2.78 -17.04
N GLU A 341 -18.68 3.78 -16.87
CA GLU A 341 -19.67 3.79 -15.79
C GLU A 341 -20.61 2.57 -15.87
N THR A 342 -21.06 2.21 -17.07
CA THR A 342 -21.88 1.01 -17.29
C THR A 342 -21.10 -0.28 -17.03
N ARG A 343 -19.80 -0.33 -17.34
CA ARG A 343 -18.91 -1.42 -16.92
C ARG A 343 -18.84 -1.52 -15.40
N TYR A 344 -18.64 -0.42 -14.68
CA TYR A 344 -18.49 -0.41 -13.22
C TYR A 344 -19.72 -0.96 -12.49
N VAL A 345 -20.93 -0.65 -12.96
CA VAL A 345 -22.17 -1.18 -12.37
C VAL A 345 -22.51 -2.61 -12.82
N GLY A 346 -21.71 -3.22 -13.69
CA GLY A 346 -21.87 -4.61 -14.09
C GLY A 346 -22.69 -4.86 -15.35
N PHE A 347 -22.83 -3.88 -16.25
CA PHE A 347 -23.56 -4.06 -17.50
C PHE A 347 -22.78 -5.01 -18.44
N ALA A 348 -23.33 -6.20 -18.68
CA ALA A 348 -22.61 -7.27 -19.37
C ALA A 348 -22.11 -6.90 -20.78
N PRO A 349 -22.88 -6.21 -21.65
CA PRO A 349 -22.39 -5.86 -22.99
C PRO A 349 -21.13 -5.00 -22.98
N THR A 350 -21.03 -4.04 -22.06
CA THR A 350 -19.84 -3.16 -21.96
C THR A 350 -18.66 -3.88 -21.36
N ILE A 351 -18.88 -4.81 -20.41
CA ILE A 351 -17.82 -5.69 -19.92
C ILE A 351 -17.25 -6.55 -21.06
N TYR A 352 -18.10 -7.24 -21.84
CA TYR A 352 -17.64 -8.07 -22.95
C TYR A 352 -16.93 -7.25 -24.04
N PHE A 353 -17.46 -6.08 -24.38
CA PHE A 353 -16.84 -5.19 -25.37
C PHE A 353 -15.45 -4.73 -24.92
N LEU A 354 -15.32 -4.23 -23.69
CA LEU A 354 -14.05 -3.73 -23.18
C LEU A 354 -13.05 -4.87 -22.97
N ASN A 355 -13.48 -6.03 -22.47
CA ASN A 355 -12.60 -7.19 -22.30
C ASN A 355 -12.10 -7.77 -23.63
N SER A 356 -12.73 -7.41 -24.76
CA SER A 356 -12.23 -7.77 -26.10
C SER A 356 -11.03 -6.92 -26.54
N ILE A 357 -10.75 -5.81 -25.86
CA ILE A 357 -9.57 -4.98 -26.10
C ILE A 357 -8.36 -5.69 -25.44
N PRO A 358 -7.28 -5.98 -26.19
CA PRO A 358 -6.11 -6.65 -25.64
C PRO A 358 -5.57 -5.95 -24.39
N GLY A 359 -5.38 -6.71 -23.32
CA GLY A 359 -4.89 -6.22 -22.03
C GLY A 359 -5.98 -5.95 -20.99
N VAL A 360 -7.15 -5.42 -21.38
CA VAL A 360 -8.20 -4.99 -20.42
C VAL A 360 -8.66 -6.13 -19.50
N ALA A 361 -8.91 -7.32 -20.04
CA ALA A 361 -9.36 -8.47 -19.25
C ALA A 361 -8.33 -8.98 -18.23
N ALA A 362 -7.04 -8.62 -18.40
CA ALA A 362 -5.95 -9.02 -17.51
C ALA A 362 -5.70 -8.01 -16.37
N THR A 363 -6.38 -6.86 -16.39
CA THR A 363 -6.20 -5.74 -15.44
C THR A 363 -7.36 -5.63 -14.44
N ASP A 364 -7.14 -4.97 -13.31
CA ASP A 364 -8.23 -4.51 -12.43
C ASP A 364 -8.87 -3.23 -13.01
N ALA A 365 -9.54 -3.41 -14.14
CA ALA A 365 -10.18 -2.33 -14.88
C ALA A 365 -11.38 -1.70 -14.15
N ALA A 366 -11.83 -2.23 -13.01
CA ALA A 366 -12.84 -1.55 -12.18
C ALA A 366 -12.18 -0.48 -11.30
N ARG A 367 -10.93 -0.72 -10.92
CA ARG A 367 -10.15 0.12 -10.04
C ARG A 367 -9.36 1.18 -10.81
N TYR A 368 -8.57 0.78 -11.81
CA TYR A 368 -7.52 1.65 -12.36
C TYR A 368 -7.91 2.47 -13.59
N SER A 369 -9.08 2.26 -14.19
CA SER A 369 -9.58 3.12 -15.28
C SER A 369 -10.22 4.42 -14.79
N GLY A 370 -10.49 4.50 -13.49
CA GLY A 370 -11.12 5.63 -12.80
C GLY A 370 -10.55 7.00 -13.15
N PRO A 371 -9.24 7.24 -12.96
CA PRO A 371 -8.61 8.54 -13.24
C PRO A 371 -8.84 9.06 -14.66
N ALA A 372 -8.85 8.19 -15.68
CA ALA A 372 -9.12 8.56 -17.06
C ALA A 372 -10.59 8.99 -17.27
N VAL A 373 -11.54 8.33 -16.60
CA VAL A 373 -12.97 8.70 -16.61
C VAL A 373 -13.16 10.07 -15.93
N GLU A 374 -12.53 10.27 -14.77
CA GLU A 374 -12.57 11.54 -14.04
C GLU A 374 -11.98 12.68 -14.87
N PHE A 375 -10.83 12.47 -15.51
CA PHE A 375 -10.21 13.46 -16.39
C PHE A 375 -11.12 13.84 -17.57
N ALA A 376 -11.80 12.87 -18.19
CA ALA A 376 -12.77 13.12 -19.25
C ALA A 376 -13.93 13.99 -18.75
N LEU A 377 -14.44 13.72 -17.54
CA LEU A 377 -15.52 14.47 -16.93
C LEU A 377 -15.07 15.89 -16.55
N TYR A 378 -13.91 16.07 -15.93
CA TYR A 378 -13.36 17.38 -15.60
C TYR A 378 -13.05 18.22 -16.86
N THR A 379 -12.67 17.57 -17.97
CA THR A 379 -12.53 18.22 -19.27
C THR A 379 -13.88 18.74 -19.79
N LEU A 380 -14.97 17.96 -19.66
CA LEU A 380 -16.31 18.43 -19.99
C LEU A 380 -16.75 19.58 -19.08
N ALA A 381 -16.45 19.53 -17.78
CA ALA A 381 -16.72 20.63 -16.86
C ALA A 381 -15.96 21.91 -17.24
N ALA A 382 -14.70 21.79 -17.65
CA ALA A 382 -13.91 22.91 -18.18
C ALA A 382 -14.56 23.51 -19.44
N PHE A 383 -15.05 22.68 -20.36
CA PHE A 383 -15.81 23.15 -21.52
C PHE A 383 -17.12 23.83 -21.12
N GLY A 384 -17.82 23.33 -20.11
CA GLY A 384 -19.05 23.94 -19.58
C GLY A 384 -18.81 25.36 -19.07
N LEU A 385 -17.71 25.56 -18.32
CA LEU A 385 -17.32 26.90 -17.85
C LEU A 385 -16.84 27.80 -19.01
N ASP A 386 -16.12 27.26 -19.99
CA ASP A 386 -15.68 28.06 -21.16
C ASP A 386 -16.89 28.55 -21.96
N ASP A 387 -17.86 27.67 -22.21
CA ASP A 387 -19.11 28.01 -22.87
C ASP A 387 -19.92 29.02 -22.04
N LEU A 388 -19.92 28.91 -20.70
CA LEU A 388 -20.55 29.91 -19.83
C LEU A 388 -19.90 31.30 -19.98
N ILE A 389 -18.60 31.38 -20.22
CA ILE A 389 -17.88 32.65 -20.35
C ILE A 389 -17.96 33.22 -21.77
N ARG A 390 -18.09 32.39 -22.80
CA ARG A 390 -18.09 32.84 -24.20
C ARG A 390 -19.46 32.93 -24.84
N CYS A 391 -20.39 32.07 -24.47
CA CYS A 391 -21.67 31.90 -25.17
C CYS A 391 -22.83 32.57 -24.43
N PRO A 392 -23.96 32.84 -25.11
CA PRO A 392 -25.17 33.37 -24.47
C PRO A 392 -25.71 32.45 -23.34
N PRO A 393 -26.54 32.99 -22.42
CA PRO A 393 -27.16 32.22 -21.35
C PRO A 393 -27.85 30.94 -21.82
N VAL A 394 -27.81 29.90 -20.98
CA VAL A 394 -28.50 28.63 -21.26
C VAL A 394 -30.01 28.86 -21.15
N LYS A 395 -30.78 28.36 -22.13
CA LYS A 395 -32.25 28.40 -22.08
C LYS A 395 -32.77 27.59 -20.88
N ALA A 396 -33.81 28.08 -20.21
CA ALA A 396 -34.39 27.44 -19.02
C ALA A 396 -34.73 25.94 -19.23
N ARG A 397 -35.26 25.55 -20.39
CA ARG A 397 -35.56 24.15 -20.74
C ARG A 397 -34.35 23.21 -20.62
N HIS A 398 -33.15 23.70 -20.95
CA HIS A 398 -31.92 22.92 -20.88
C HIS A 398 -31.40 22.82 -19.45
N ILE A 399 -31.62 23.86 -18.63
CA ILE A 399 -31.32 23.82 -17.19
C ILE A 399 -32.21 22.76 -16.51
N TRP A 400 -33.51 22.77 -16.80
CA TRP A 400 -34.44 21.74 -16.32
C TRP A 400 -34.07 20.34 -16.79
N PHE A 401 -33.62 20.20 -18.04
CA PHE A 401 -33.11 18.92 -18.55
C PHE A 401 -31.88 18.43 -17.78
N ILE A 402 -30.93 19.31 -17.46
CA ILE A 402 -29.77 18.97 -16.62
C ILE A 402 -30.22 18.51 -15.22
N ILE A 403 -31.13 19.26 -14.58
CA ILE A 403 -31.67 18.92 -13.26
C ILE A 403 -32.36 17.55 -13.29
N LEU A 404 -33.16 17.28 -14.33
CA LEU A 404 -33.84 16.00 -14.50
C LEU A 404 -32.85 14.84 -14.63
N ILE A 405 -31.77 15.01 -15.41
CA ILE A 405 -30.71 13.99 -15.53
C ILE A 405 -30.04 13.76 -14.18
N LEU A 406 -29.68 14.81 -13.45
CA LEU A 406 -29.05 14.67 -12.13
C LEU A 406 -29.97 13.93 -11.15
N PHE A 407 -31.25 14.25 -11.14
CA PHE A 407 -32.24 13.57 -10.30
C PHE A 407 -32.42 12.11 -10.71
N MET A 408 -32.45 11.81 -12.01
CA MET A 408 -32.51 10.44 -12.51
C MET A 408 -31.26 9.64 -12.09
N LEU A 409 -30.06 10.18 -12.27
CA LEU A 409 -28.81 9.50 -11.88
C LEU A 409 -28.72 9.27 -10.37
N ALA A 410 -29.08 10.28 -9.57
CA ALA A 410 -29.14 10.14 -8.11
C ALA A 410 -30.19 9.10 -7.69
N GLY A 411 -31.37 9.12 -8.32
CA GLY A 411 -32.42 8.14 -8.08
C GLY A 411 -31.99 6.71 -8.42
N LEU A 412 -31.34 6.51 -9.58
CA LEU A 412 -30.82 5.21 -10.02
C LEU A 412 -29.73 4.68 -9.07
N ALA A 413 -28.90 5.56 -8.52
CA ALA A 413 -27.87 5.16 -7.57
C ALA A 413 -28.45 4.84 -6.18
N ILE A 414 -29.42 5.64 -5.69
CA ILE A 414 -29.94 5.55 -4.31
C ILE A 414 -31.07 4.53 -4.16
N PHE A 415 -32.01 4.47 -5.11
CA PHE A 415 -33.22 3.65 -4.99
C PHE A 415 -32.94 2.17 -4.65
N PRO A 416 -31.96 1.49 -5.31
CA PRO A 416 -31.64 0.09 -5.04
C PRO A 416 -31.13 -0.18 -3.62
N VAL A 417 -30.66 0.85 -2.90
CA VAL A 417 -29.96 0.73 -1.61
C VAL A 417 -30.60 1.55 -0.49
N THR A 418 -31.87 1.96 -0.66
CA THR A 418 -32.62 2.71 0.36
C THR A 418 -32.74 1.98 1.69
N SER A 419 -32.94 0.66 1.67
CA SER A 419 -32.95 -0.18 2.86
C SER A 419 -31.59 -0.16 3.58
N PHE A 420 -30.50 -0.30 2.82
CA PHE A 420 -29.13 -0.22 3.33
C PHE A 420 -28.84 1.14 3.98
N ILE A 421 -29.17 2.25 3.31
CA ILE A 421 -29.00 3.62 3.84
C ILE A 421 -29.78 3.77 5.16
N LYS A 422 -31.03 3.28 5.21
CA LYS A 422 -31.85 3.35 6.43
C LYS A 422 -31.19 2.59 7.59
N SER A 423 -30.75 1.36 7.35
CA SER A 423 -30.04 0.56 8.36
C SER A 423 -28.72 1.21 8.79
N TRP A 424 -27.97 1.79 7.86
CA TRP A 424 -26.74 2.52 8.15
C TRP A 424 -26.99 3.68 9.12
N TYR A 425 -27.94 4.57 8.82
CA TYR A 425 -28.23 5.73 9.67
C TYR A 425 -28.91 5.38 11.00
N GLN A 426 -29.64 4.27 11.07
CA GLN A 426 -30.16 3.78 12.35
C GLN A 426 -29.02 3.40 13.31
N LEU A 427 -27.93 2.83 12.78
CA LEU A 427 -26.77 2.43 13.55
C LEU A 427 -25.75 3.57 13.74
N LYS A 428 -25.67 4.50 12.79
CA LYS A 428 -24.75 5.64 12.77
C LYS A 428 -25.51 6.96 12.51
N PRO A 429 -26.30 7.46 13.47
CA PRO A 429 -27.11 8.67 13.28
C PRO A 429 -26.26 9.92 13.00
N LEU A 430 -25.01 9.97 13.47
CA LEU A 430 -24.11 11.09 13.19
C LEU A 430 -23.71 11.18 11.71
N ASP A 431 -23.58 10.04 11.02
CA ASP A 431 -23.23 10.01 9.60
C ASP A 431 -24.37 10.57 8.73
N MET A 432 -25.61 10.46 9.19
CA MET A 432 -26.76 11.09 8.55
C MET A 432 -26.59 12.61 8.44
N TYR A 433 -26.11 13.29 9.50
CA TYR A 433 -25.91 14.74 9.45
C TYR A 433 -24.79 15.13 8.48
N VAL A 434 -23.73 14.32 8.38
CA VAL A 434 -22.65 14.52 7.41
C VAL A 434 -23.18 14.34 5.97
N GLY A 435 -23.93 13.27 5.73
CA GLY A 435 -24.56 12.99 4.43
C GLY A 435 -25.55 14.10 4.02
N LEU A 436 -26.42 14.54 4.94
CA LEU A 436 -27.36 15.64 4.70
C LEU A 436 -26.64 16.97 4.47
N GLY A 437 -25.57 17.26 5.21
CA GLY A 437 -24.76 18.46 5.02
C GLY A 437 -24.06 18.49 3.65
N SER A 438 -23.52 17.34 3.22
CA SER A 438 -22.95 17.18 1.87
C SER A 438 -24.00 17.39 0.79
N LEU A 439 -25.19 16.81 0.95
CA LEU A 439 -26.33 17.00 0.05
C LEU A 439 -26.76 18.47 -0.04
N LEU A 440 -26.93 19.14 1.11
CA LEU A 440 -27.28 20.56 1.17
C LEU A 440 -26.26 21.42 0.43
N THR A 441 -24.97 21.14 0.64
CA THR A 441 -23.87 21.84 -0.05
C THR A 441 -23.92 21.61 -1.56
N ALA A 442 -24.23 20.38 -2.01
CA ALA A 442 -24.43 20.07 -3.43
C ALA A 442 -25.64 20.82 -4.02
N PHE A 443 -26.78 20.85 -3.31
CA PHE A 443 -27.97 21.59 -3.75
C PHE A 443 -27.70 23.10 -3.87
N ILE A 444 -27.05 23.71 -2.89
CA ILE A 444 -26.68 25.13 -2.93
C ILE A 444 -25.75 25.39 -4.11
N SER A 445 -24.75 24.52 -4.32
CA SER A 445 -23.80 24.65 -5.43
C SER A 445 -24.46 24.52 -6.81
N ILE A 446 -25.42 23.60 -6.95
CA ILE A 446 -26.24 23.44 -8.16
C ILE A 446 -27.13 24.65 -8.37
N ALA A 447 -27.75 25.20 -7.33
CA ALA A 447 -28.58 26.40 -7.43
C ALA A 447 -27.76 27.60 -7.90
N ILE A 448 -26.56 27.80 -7.35
CA ILE A 448 -25.60 28.83 -7.79
C ILE A 448 -25.20 28.59 -9.25
N LEU A 449 -24.90 27.36 -9.64
CA LEU A 449 -24.58 27.02 -11.03
C LEU A 449 -25.74 27.33 -11.98
N CYS A 450 -26.97 26.93 -11.65
CA CYS A 450 -28.17 27.20 -12.44
C CYS A 450 -28.41 28.71 -12.60
N TYR A 451 -28.20 29.48 -11.52
CA TYR A 451 -28.26 30.93 -11.56
C TYR A 451 -27.19 31.51 -12.50
N GLU A 452 -25.94 31.05 -12.39
CA GLU A 452 -24.85 31.52 -13.23
C GLU A 452 -25.04 31.15 -14.71
N LEU A 453 -25.53 29.93 -15.00
CA LEU A 453 -25.88 29.50 -16.36
C LEU A 453 -26.93 30.40 -17.03
N ARG A 454 -27.78 31.06 -16.24
CA ARG A 454 -28.81 32.00 -16.70
C ARG A 454 -28.35 33.47 -16.69
N CYS A 455 -27.64 33.90 -15.66
CA CYS A 455 -27.37 35.31 -15.36
C CYS A 455 -25.93 35.75 -15.65
N ARG A 456 -24.96 34.83 -15.61
CA ARG A 456 -23.52 35.03 -15.92
C ARG A 456 -22.83 36.14 -15.11
N ARG A 457 -23.28 36.42 -13.89
CA ARG A 457 -22.81 37.58 -13.12
C ARG A 457 -21.51 37.32 -12.38
N HIS A 458 -21.30 36.12 -11.84
CA HIS A 458 -20.21 35.82 -10.91
C HIS A 458 -19.50 34.49 -11.22
N PRO A 459 -18.87 34.33 -12.41
CA PRO A 459 -18.13 33.12 -12.74
C PRO A 459 -16.96 32.83 -11.79
N ARG A 460 -16.46 33.82 -11.04
CA ARG A 460 -15.47 33.60 -9.96
C ARG A 460 -16.07 32.90 -8.74
N ALA A 461 -17.27 33.32 -8.31
CA ALA A 461 -17.97 32.68 -7.20
C ALA A 461 -18.27 31.22 -7.52
N LEU A 462 -18.71 30.94 -8.75
CA LEU A 462 -18.92 29.57 -9.23
C LEU A 462 -17.66 28.70 -9.11
N ILE A 463 -16.50 29.20 -9.53
CA ILE A 463 -15.24 28.46 -9.42
C ILE A 463 -14.91 28.16 -7.96
N VAL A 464 -15.04 29.15 -7.07
CA VAL A 464 -14.79 28.96 -5.63
C VAL A 464 -15.72 27.89 -5.05
N THR A 465 -17.02 27.97 -5.34
CA THR A 465 -18.01 26.99 -4.88
C THR A 465 -17.72 25.58 -5.41
N LEU A 466 -17.38 25.44 -6.69
CA LEU A 466 -17.07 24.14 -7.30
C LEU A 466 -15.76 23.52 -6.79
N LEU A 467 -14.78 24.34 -6.40
CA LEU A 467 -13.53 23.86 -5.83
C LEU A 467 -13.60 23.63 -4.31
N ALA A 468 -14.51 24.30 -3.61
CA ALA A 468 -14.66 24.15 -2.16
C ALA A 468 -14.90 22.70 -1.76
N GLY A 469 -15.81 21.99 -2.44
CA GLY A 469 -16.09 20.58 -2.19
C GLY A 469 -14.84 19.70 -2.28
N PRO A 470 -14.21 19.57 -3.47
CA PRO A 470 -12.99 18.79 -3.64
C PRO A 470 -11.86 19.21 -2.69
N VAL A 471 -11.63 20.50 -2.45
CA VAL A 471 -10.58 20.94 -1.51
C VAL A 471 -10.88 20.49 -0.08
N PHE A 472 -12.13 20.64 0.38
CA PHE A 472 -12.52 20.19 1.72
C PHE A 472 -12.45 18.68 1.88
N THR A 473 -12.60 17.93 0.78
CA THR A 473 -12.39 16.48 0.79
C THR A 473 -10.98 16.07 1.20
N PHE A 474 -9.98 16.93 0.98
CA PHE A 474 -8.60 16.71 1.40
C PHE A 474 -8.29 17.34 2.75
N VAL A 475 -8.82 18.54 3.02
CA VAL A 475 -8.53 19.29 4.26
C VAL A 475 -9.18 18.64 5.49
N ILE A 476 -10.47 18.28 5.40
CA ILE A 476 -11.22 17.80 6.58
C ILE A 476 -10.64 16.49 7.14
N PRO A 477 -10.31 15.47 6.35
CA PRO A 477 -9.76 14.22 6.89
C PRO A 477 -8.46 14.38 7.68
N GLN A 478 -7.62 15.39 7.38
CA GLN A 478 -6.36 15.59 8.10
C GLN A 478 -6.54 15.88 9.60
N PHE A 479 -7.71 16.36 10.03
CA PHE A 479 -8.03 16.54 11.45
C PHE A 479 -8.27 15.20 12.19
N ALA A 480 -8.33 14.08 11.47
CA ALA A 480 -8.31 12.74 12.04
C ALA A 480 -6.88 12.21 12.29
N GLY A 481 -5.85 12.93 11.81
CA GLY A 481 -4.45 12.63 12.11
C GLY A 481 -4.15 12.68 13.61
N LEU A 482 -3.01 12.11 13.99
CA LEU A 482 -2.59 12.03 15.39
C LEU A 482 -2.07 13.39 15.87
N ARG A 483 -2.46 13.80 17.09
CA ARG A 483 -1.91 15.01 17.74
C ARG A 483 -0.58 14.75 18.44
N ALA A 484 -0.33 13.49 18.81
CA ALA A 484 0.93 13.01 19.36
C ALA A 484 1.02 11.50 19.14
N GLY A 485 2.24 10.98 19.21
CA GLY A 485 2.53 9.56 18.99
C GLY A 485 3.79 9.41 18.16
N HIS A 486 4.52 8.34 18.40
CA HIS A 486 5.72 8.01 17.65
C HIS A 486 5.89 6.50 17.59
N THR A 487 6.64 6.05 16.59
CA THR A 487 7.04 4.66 16.46
C THR A 487 7.96 4.27 17.61
N ASP A 488 7.69 3.12 18.23
CA ASP A 488 8.59 2.54 19.21
C ASP A 488 9.81 1.93 18.52
N MET A 489 10.97 2.56 18.72
CA MET A 489 12.20 2.15 18.08
C MET A 489 12.96 1.07 18.86
N ALA A 490 12.56 0.75 20.10
CA ALA A 490 13.29 -0.23 20.92
C ALA A 490 13.27 -1.65 20.31
N PRO A 491 12.14 -2.20 19.81
CA PRO A 491 12.12 -3.50 19.15
C PRO A 491 12.94 -3.51 17.85
N ILE A 492 12.86 -2.44 17.07
CA ILE A 492 13.64 -2.26 15.83
C ILE A 492 15.14 -2.23 16.15
N ALA A 493 15.55 -1.50 17.18
CA ALA A 493 16.95 -1.42 17.60
C ALA A 493 17.47 -2.77 18.08
N PHE A 494 16.68 -3.52 18.84
CA PHE A 494 17.02 -4.89 19.23
C PHE A 494 17.27 -5.78 18.00
N LEU A 495 16.32 -5.81 17.05
CA LEU A 495 16.44 -6.63 15.85
C LEU A 495 17.68 -6.25 15.02
N LYS A 496 17.93 -4.96 14.81
CA LYS A 496 19.13 -4.50 14.07
C LYS A 496 20.44 -4.91 14.74
N ALA A 497 20.46 -5.01 16.07
CA ALA A 497 21.65 -5.41 16.80
C ALA A 497 21.89 -6.93 16.81
N HIS A 498 20.85 -7.75 16.67
CA HIS A 498 20.93 -9.20 16.91
C HIS A 498 20.63 -10.09 15.68
N GLU A 499 19.87 -9.60 14.68
CA GLU A 499 19.48 -10.37 13.48
C GLU A 499 20.69 -10.69 12.58
N SER A 500 21.59 -9.73 12.41
CA SER A 500 22.77 -9.83 11.53
C SER A 500 22.41 -10.15 10.07
N THR A 501 22.38 -11.44 9.70
CA THR A 501 22.04 -11.93 8.35
C THR A 501 20.95 -13.00 8.36
N SER A 502 20.38 -13.26 9.52
CA SER A 502 19.20 -14.11 9.70
C SER A 502 17.97 -13.40 9.11
N ARG A 503 16.78 -13.86 9.50
CA ARG A 503 15.51 -13.23 9.14
C ARG A 503 14.59 -13.20 10.34
N ILE A 504 13.64 -12.29 10.29
CA ILE A 504 12.49 -12.29 11.17
C ILE A 504 11.26 -12.83 10.45
N ILE A 505 10.28 -13.26 11.25
CA ILE A 505 8.88 -13.31 10.86
C ILE A 505 8.10 -12.36 11.79
N SER A 506 7.25 -11.52 11.21
CA SER A 506 6.28 -10.73 11.95
C SER A 506 4.96 -11.48 12.05
N LEU A 507 4.52 -11.70 13.29
CA LEU A 507 3.18 -12.09 13.68
C LEU A 507 2.32 -10.85 14.03
N GLY A 508 2.81 -9.65 13.68
CA GLY A 508 2.33 -8.34 14.13
C GLY A 508 2.93 -8.01 15.50
N PRO A 509 3.50 -6.82 15.78
CA PRO A 509 3.67 -5.60 14.96
C PRO A 509 4.84 -5.71 13.97
N LEU A 510 5.21 -4.59 13.30
CA LEU A 510 6.24 -4.52 12.26
C LEU A 510 5.91 -5.44 11.07
N GLY A 511 4.73 -5.23 10.49
CA GLY A 511 4.15 -6.07 9.43
C GLY A 511 4.90 -6.04 8.09
N VAL A 512 4.22 -6.37 7.01
CA VAL A 512 4.81 -6.47 5.66
C VAL A 512 5.60 -5.22 5.27
N ASP A 513 6.80 -5.44 4.72
CA ASP A 513 7.71 -4.45 4.11
C ASP A 513 8.19 -3.28 5.00
N PHE A 514 7.60 -3.01 6.17
CA PHE A 514 8.19 -2.10 7.16
C PHE A 514 9.64 -2.46 7.52
N PRO A 515 10.00 -3.75 7.74
CA PRO A 515 11.38 -4.16 7.97
C PRO A 515 12.37 -3.66 6.91
N THR A 516 11.95 -3.58 5.65
CA THR A 516 12.76 -3.10 4.52
C THR A 516 13.24 -1.67 4.73
N GLY A 517 12.38 -0.76 5.21
CA GLY A 517 12.76 0.62 5.51
C GLY A 517 13.81 0.75 6.63
N TYR A 518 13.95 -0.28 7.46
CA TYR A 518 14.92 -0.33 8.57
C TYR A 518 16.13 -1.23 8.29
N ASN A 519 16.23 -1.81 7.09
CA ASN A 519 17.23 -2.80 6.69
C ASN A 519 17.21 -4.07 7.59
N ILE A 520 16.03 -4.51 8.01
CA ILE A 520 15.82 -5.77 8.74
C ILE A 520 15.24 -6.78 7.76
N ALA A 521 15.85 -7.97 7.65
CA ALA A 521 15.33 -8.97 6.75
C ALA A 521 14.12 -9.69 7.35
N SER A 522 13.00 -9.68 6.64
CA SER A 522 11.75 -10.32 7.04
C SER A 522 11.25 -11.23 5.93
N ILE A 523 10.75 -12.41 6.30
CA ILE A 523 10.09 -13.29 5.33
C ILE A 523 8.70 -12.78 4.92
N ASN A 524 8.15 -11.78 5.63
CA ASN A 524 6.90 -11.15 5.25
C ASN A 524 7.10 -10.24 4.03
N HIS A 525 6.09 -10.16 3.17
CA HIS A 525 6.12 -9.30 1.98
C HIS A 525 4.71 -8.89 1.56
N PHE A 526 4.60 -7.74 0.92
CA PHE A 526 3.47 -7.38 0.07
C PHE A 526 3.95 -6.95 -1.32
N ALA A 527 3.74 -7.82 -2.30
CA ALA A 527 4.18 -7.57 -3.67
C ALA A 527 3.28 -8.30 -4.68
N LEU A 528 3.12 -7.73 -5.87
CA LEU A 528 2.44 -8.41 -6.98
C LEU A 528 2.99 -7.90 -8.31
N PRO A 529 3.75 -8.71 -9.08
CA PRO A 529 3.97 -10.15 -8.90
C PRO A 529 4.97 -10.55 -7.81
N VAL A 530 4.90 -11.82 -7.37
CA VAL A 530 5.87 -12.43 -6.44
C VAL A 530 6.63 -13.56 -7.14
N PRO A 531 7.95 -13.76 -6.98
CA PRO A 531 8.67 -14.90 -7.57
C PRO A 531 8.01 -16.25 -7.22
N ARG A 532 7.71 -17.06 -8.24
CA ARG A 532 6.96 -18.32 -8.06
C ARG A 532 7.67 -19.33 -7.17
N LEU A 533 9.01 -19.39 -7.26
CA LEU A 533 9.83 -20.25 -6.41
C LEU A 533 9.59 -20.00 -4.91
N TRP A 534 9.32 -18.75 -4.53
CA TRP A 534 9.01 -18.38 -3.16
C TRP A 534 7.56 -18.70 -2.78
N THR A 535 6.60 -18.33 -3.63
CA THR A 535 5.18 -18.57 -3.34
C THR A 535 4.84 -20.05 -3.28
N ASP A 536 5.43 -20.87 -4.15
CA ASP A 536 5.22 -22.32 -4.15
C ASP A 536 5.71 -22.94 -2.83
N TYR A 537 6.86 -22.48 -2.33
CA TYR A 537 7.40 -22.93 -1.04
C TYR A 537 6.55 -22.50 0.15
N ILE A 538 6.03 -21.27 0.15
CA ILE A 538 5.09 -20.84 1.19
C ILE A 538 3.88 -21.78 1.21
N ALA A 539 3.25 -21.97 0.05
CA ALA A 539 2.03 -22.76 -0.07
C ALA A 539 2.23 -24.25 0.25
N SER A 540 3.39 -24.83 -0.09
CA SER A 540 3.67 -26.25 0.11
C SER A 540 4.28 -26.58 1.46
N THR A 541 4.99 -25.64 2.09
CA THR A 541 5.94 -25.98 3.16
C THR A 541 5.83 -25.09 4.39
N LEU A 542 5.59 -23.77 4.25
CA LEU A 542 5.51 -22.87 5.40
C LEU A 542 4.11 -22.74 5.95
N PHE A 543 3.14 -22.43 5.09
CA PHE A 543 1.76 -22.20 5.50
C PHE A 543 0.79 -22.46 4.33
N PRO A 544 0.25 -23.69 4.23
CA PRO A 544 -0.81 -24.00 3.29
C PRO A 544 -2.06 -23.14 3.54
N GLY A 545 -2.48 -22.39 2.52
CA GLY A 545 -3.62 -21.46 2.62
C GLY A 545 -3.26 -20.02 2.97
N ALA A 546 -1.97 -19.69 3.09
CA ALA A 546 -1.54 -18.29 3.24
C ALA A 546 -1.92 -17.43 2.04
N ASP A 547 -2.12 -16.13 2.29
CA ASP A 547 -2.12 -15.15 1.21
C ASP A 547 -0.67 -15.00 0.68
N LEU A 548 -0.48 -15.31 -0.59
CA LEU A 548 0.83 -15.32 -1.25
C LEU A 548 1.26 -13.94 -1.74
N VAL A 549 0.32 -13.00 -1.83
CA VAL A 549 0.55 -11.60 -2.21
C VAL A 549 0.82 -10.78 -0.96
N TYR A 550 -0.03 -10.90 0.06
CA TYR A 550 0.10 -10.26 1.36
C TYR A 550 0.51 -11.31 2.41
N TYR A 551 1.77 -11.75 2.34
CA TYR A 551 2.27 -12.75 3.28
C TYR A 551 2.64 -12.10 4.62
N SER A 552 1.64 -11.99 5.49
CA SER A 552 1.70 -11.32 6.80
C SER A 552 1.27 -12.26 7.93
N ALA A 553 1.15 -11.71 9.14
CA ALA A 553 0.52 -12.34 10.29
C ALA A 553 -0.99 -12.59 10.06
N GLY A 554 -1.31 -13.66 9.34
CA GLY A 554 -2.69 -14.11 9.16
C GLY A 554 -3.23 -14.86 10.38
N ALA A 555 -4.54 -15.10 10.39
CA ALA A 555 -5.14 -16.05 11.32
C ALA A 555 -4.42 -17.41 11.22
N ASN A 556 -4.01 -17.97 12.36
CA ASN A 556 -3.26 -19.23 12.48
C ASN A 556 -1.80 -19.20 11.95
N GLN A 557 -1.23 -18.04 11.57
CA GLN A 557 0.19 -17.94 11.19
C GLN A 557 1.12 -18.50 12.28
N GLU A 558 0.76 -18.22 13.53
CA GLU A 558 1.39 -18.77 14.72
C GLU A 558 1.39 -20.30 14.75
N ALA A 559 0.22 -20.90 14.56
CA ALA A 559 0.06 -22.35 14.54
C ALA A 559 0.85 -22.98 13.39
N ALA A 560 0.90 -22.31 12.23
CA ALA A 560 1.74 -22.72 11.11
C ALA A 560 3.24 -22.60 11.42
N LEU A 561 3.67 -21.53 12.10
CA LEU A 561 5.04 -21.35 12.56
C LEU A 561 5.47 -22.46 13.52
N LEU A 562 4.61 -22.83 14.46
CA LEU A 562 4.86 -23.95 15.37
C LEU A 562 4.87 -25.30 14.64
N ALA A 563 3.86 -25.57 13.81
CA ALA A 563 3.71 -26.83 13.08
C ALA A 563 4.84 -27.08 12.08
N HIS A 564 5.36 -26.02 11.46
CA HIS A 564 6.42 -26.09 10.44
C HIS A 564 7.71 -25.40 10.89
N SER A 565 7.97 -25.30 12.20
CA SER A 565 9.15 -24.60 12.76
C SER A 565 10.49 -24.97 12.09
N PRO A 566 10.79 -26.27 11.81
CA PRO A 566 12.01 -26.64 11.08
C PRO A 566 12.12 -26.00 9.67
N ALA A 567 11.00 -25.77 8.99
CA ALA A 567 10.99 -25.17 7.66
C ALA A 567 11.20 -23.65 7.70
N TYR A 568 10.73 -22.96 8.74
CA TYR A 568 11.05 -21.55 8.98
C TYR A 568 12.54 -21.39 9.36
N GLN A 569 13.04 -22.27 10.21
CA GLN A 569 14.46 -22.32 10.59
C GLN A 569 15.38 -22.58 9.39
N SER A 570 15.00 -23.47 8.47
CA SER A 570 15.80 -23.81 7.28
C SER A 570 15.97 -22.67 6.29
N ILE A 571 15.07 -21.67 6.30
CA ILE A 571 15.19 -20.44 5.51
C ILE A 571 15.87 -19.29 6.29
N GLY A 572 16.40 -19.59 7.48
CA GLY A 572 17.16 -18.65 8.31
C GLY A 572 16.32 -17.73 9.19
N VAL A 573 15.04 -18.05 9.44
CA VAL A 573 14.24 -17.31 10.42
C VAL A 573 14.78 -17.59 11.82
N ARG A 574 15.23 -16.52 12.47
CA ARG A 574 15.77 -16.54 13.84
C ARG A 574 14.83 -15.91 14.83
N TYR A 575 14.11 -14.84 14.46
CA TYR A 575 13.23 -14.12 15.38
C TYR A 575 11.80 -14.11 14.89
N ALA A 576 10.85 -14.24 15.83
CA ALA A 576 9.45 -13.95 15.61
C ALA A 576 9.07 -12.72 16.46
N ILE A 577 8.52 -11.68 15.83
CA ILE A 577 7.99 -10.50 16.54
C ILE A 577 6.47 -10.60 16.65
N ALA A 578 5.94 -10.33 17.84
CA ALA A 578 4.54 -10.54 18.21
C ALA A 578 4.01 -9.36 19.06
N PHE A 579 2.70 -9.12 19.09
CA PHE A 579 2.09 -8.12 19.97
C PHE A 579 2.16 -8.56 21.46
N PRO A 580 2.25 -7.62 22.40
CA PRO A 580 2.42 -7.88 23.83
C PRO A 580 1.26 -8.60 24.53
N ASN A 581 0.09 -8.75 23.88
CA ASN A 581 -1.13 -9.26 24.51
C ASN A 581 -1.70 -10.54 23.87
N ASP A 582 -1.14 -11.06 22.78
CA ASP A 582 -1.67 -12.30 22.20
C ASP A 582 -0.87 -13.53 22.62
N ASN A 583 -1.60 -14.65 22.65
CA ASN A 583 -1.12 -15.89 23.22
C ASN A 583 -0.24 -16.72 22.29
N TYR A 584 0.80 -16.08 21.71
CA TYR A 584 1.44 -16.48 20.46
C TYR A 584 2.27 -17.78 20.43
N PHE A 585 2.53 -18.49 21.52
CA PHE A 585 3.25 -19.77 21.39
C PHE A 585 2.76 -20.79 22.43
N TRP A 586 1.52 -20.64 22.87
CA TRP A 586 0.98 -21.35 24.03
C TRP A 586 -0.07 -22.36 23.57
N ALA A 587 0.36 -23.62 23.45
CA ALA A 587 -0.49 -24.76 23.10
C ALA A 587 -1.68 -24.93 24.07
N THR A 588 -2.69 -25.71 23.63
CA THR A 588 -3.91 -26.15 24.33
C THR A 588 -4.00 -25.67 25.78
N GLN A 589 -4.79 -24.63 26.02
CA GLN A 589 -4.94 -24.03 27.33
C GLN A 589 -6.04 -24.74 28.12
N HIS A 590 -5.75 -25.12 29.36
CA HIS A 590 -6.79 -25.40 30.34
C HIS A 590 -7.03 -24.13 31.14
N HIS A 591 -8.19 -23.51 30.92
CA HIS A 591 -8.62 -22.30 31.63
C HIS A 591 -9.31 -22.71 32.93
N LEU A 592 -8.79 -22.23 34.06
CA LEU A 592 -9.42 -22.48 35.36
C LEU A 592 -10.70 -21.65 35.53
N ILE A 593 -10.75 -20.46 34.91
CA ILE A 593 -11.89 -19.53 34.98
C ILE A 593 -12.37 -19.17 33.57
N ASP A 594 -13.68 -18.88 33.44
CA ASP A 594 -14.21 -18.21 32.24
C ASP A 594 -13.73 -16.76 32.23
N GLN A 595 -13.09 -16.28 31.17
CA GLN A 595 -12.59 -14.90 31.09
C GLN A 595 -13.69 -13.83 31.28
N ARG A 596 -14.97 -14.19 31.07
CA ARG A 596 -16.12 -13.31 31.31
C ARG A 596 -16.47 -13.13 32.80
N THR A 597 -15.81 -13.85 33.71
CA THR A 597 -16.07 -13.84 35.15
C THR A 597 -14.89 -13.32 35.97
N ILE A 598 -14.00 -12.50 35.40
CA ILE A 598 -12.97 -11.78 36.18
C ILE A 598 -13.61 -10.52 36.77
N TYR A 599 -13.59 -10.36 38.11
CA TYR A 599 -14.21 -9.19 38.76
C TYR A 599 -13.57 -8.77 40.10
N THR A 600 -12.57 -9.51 40.62
CA THR A 600 -11.83 -9.15 41.85
C THR A 600 -10.31 -9.26 41.66
N THR A 601 -9.54 -8.75 42.63
CA THR A 601 -8.09 -8.88 42.69
C THR A 601 -7.64 -9.37 44.06
N HIS A 602 -6.58 -10.19 44.10
CA HIS A 602 -5.89 -10.58 45.31
C HIS A 602 -4.52 -9.88 45.34
N ASN A 603 -4.26 -9.08 46.37
CA ASN A 603 -3.02 -8.31 46.46
C ASN A 603 -1.93 -9.09 47.17
N LEU A 604 -0.83 -9.33 46.45
CA LEU A 604 0.42 -9.82 46.98
C LEU A 604 1.32 -8.65 47.40
N SER A 605 1.88 -8.75 48.61
CA SER A 605 2.80 -7.78 49.19
C SER A 605 3.61 -8.45 50.32
N SER A 606 4.58 -7.75 50.91
CA SER A 606 5.35 -8.27 52.05
C SER A 606 4.47 -8.79 53.20
N ASP A 607 3.29 -8.19 53.41
CA ASP A 607 2.39 -8.52 54.51
C ASP A 607 1.44 -9.70 54.18
N ASN A 608 1.28 -10.00 52.89
CA ASN A 608 0.50 -11.12 52.39
C ASN A 608 1.20 -11.66 51.14
N PRO A 609 2.34 -12.36 51.29
CA PRO A 609 3.21 -12.66 50.16
C PRO A 609 2.72 -13.82 49.32
N ASP A 610 1.80 -14.64 49.83
CA ASP A 610 1.44 -15.94 49.23
C ASP A 610 -0.04 -16.01 48.82
N LEU A 611 -0.29 -16.63 47.66
CA LEU A 611 -1.61 -17.09 47.23
C LEU A 611 -1.52 -18.57 46.85
N THR A 612 -2.37 -19.42 47.46
CA THR A 612 -2.38 -20.88 47.21
C THR A 612 -3.78 -21.38 46.89
N GLY A 613 -3.88 -22.42 46.07
CA GLY A 613 -5.15 -23.11 45.83
C GLY A 613 -5.00 -24.41 45.04
N ILE A 614 -6.12 -24.96 44.60
CA ILE A 614 -6.21 -26.26 43.92
C ILE A 614 -7.00 -26.12 42.62
N ILE A 615 -6.52 -26.80 41.58
CA ILE A 615 -7.18 -26.98 40.29
C ILE A 615 -7.72 -28.42 40.27
N PRO A 616 -9.05 -28.61 40.36
CA PRO A 616 -9.64 -29.94 40.48
C PRO A 616 -9.54 -30.73 39.18
N ALA A 617 -9.38 -32.05 39.30
CA ALA A 617 -9.52 -32.98 38.18
C ALA A 617 -10.97 -33.01 37.63
N PRO A 618 -11.19 -33.36 36.34
CA PRO A 618 -10.21 -33.84 35.36
C PRO A 618 -9.52 -32.72 34.58
N LEU A 619 -8.19 -32.75 34.54
CA LEU A 619 -7.38 -31.93 33.63
C LEU A 619 -7.27 -32.61 32.26
N THR A 620 -7.47 -31.85 31.20
CA THR A 620 -7.33 -32.31 29.81
C THR A 620 -5.86 -32.44 29.36
N LEU A 621 -4.92 -31.94 30.18
CA LEU A 621 -3.50 -31.89 29.86
C LEU A 621 -2.73 -32.96 30.64
N PRO A 622 -2.06 -33.93 29.97
CA PRO A 622 -1.28 -34.99 30.64
C PRO A 622 0.06 -34.49 31.21
N SER A 623 0.48 -33.29 30.80
CA SER A 623 1.65 -32.60 31.36
C SER A 623 1.53 -31.09 31.18
N ILE A 624 2.22 -30.32 32.01
CA ILE A 624 2.18 -28.85 32.06
C ILE A 624 3.63 -28.33 31.93
N GLY A 625 3.92 -27.59 30.86
CA GLY A 625 5.23 -27.00 30.60
C GLY A 625 5.37 -25.55 31.05
N ALA A 626 4.24 -24.84 31.14
CA ALA A 626 4.19 -23.45 31.60
C ALA A 626 2.82 -23.14 32.21
N MET A 627 2.74 -22.01 32.91
CA MET A 627 1.47 -21.41 33.30
C MET A 627 1.47 -19.90 33.12
N SER A 628 0.29 -19.30 32.98
CA SER A 628 0.12 -17.85 33.02
C SER A 628 -0.81 -17.45 34.16
N VAL A 629 -0.58 -16.27 34.75
CA VAL A 629 -1.47 -15.64 35.71
C VAL A 629 -1.69 -14.18 35.34
N SER A 630 -2.93 -13.69 35.29
CA SER A 630 -3.19 -12.27 34.99
C SER A 630 -2.82 -11.38 36.18
N LEU A 631 -1.95 -10.39 35.93
CA LEU A 631 -1.41 -9.50 36.96
C LEU A 631 -1.91 -8.07 36.79
N GLY A 632 -2.26 -7.42 37.91
CA GLY A 632 -2.38 -5.97 38.02
C GLY A 632 -1.12 -5.39 38.67
N THR A 633 -0.40 -4.57 37.94
CA THR A 633 0.85 -3.91 38.33
C THR A 633 0.67 -2.47 38.82
N TYR A 634 -0.56 -1.93 38.76
CA TYR A 634 -0.86 -0.53 39.09
C TYR A 634 -0.02 0.47 38.29
N GLY A 635 0.23 0.14 37.02
CA GLY A 635 1.09 0.89 36.11
C GLY A 635 2.60 0.64 36.25
N ARG A 636 3.09 -0.01 37.33
CA ARG A 636 4.50 -0.45 37.46
C ARG A 636 4.69 -1.44 38.61
N ALA A 637 5.13 -2.66 38.30
CA ALA A 637 5.57 -3.64 39.29
C ALA A 637 7.11 -3.79 39.32
N THR A 638 7.68 -4.16 40.46
CA THR A 638 9.09 -4.49 40.62
C THR A 638 9.26 -5.65 41.59
N GLY A 639 10.20 -6.56 41.32
CA GLY A 639 10.55 -7.66 42.24
C GLY A 639 10.12 -9.03 41.71
N PRO A 640 10.68 -10.12 42.26
CA PRO A 640 10.43 -11.47 41.76
C PRO A 640 9.03 -11.99 42.15
N LEU A 641 8.33 -12.60 41.21
CA LEU A 641 7.18 -13.48 41.45
C LEU A 641 7.66 -14.93 41.31
N GLU A 642 7.60 -15.68 42.40
CA GLU A 642 7.81 -17.12 42.40
C GLU A 642 6.47 -17.84 42.24
N ALA A 643 6.47 -18.94 41.49
CA ALA A 643 5.28 -19.71 41.27
C ALA A 643 5.58 -21.22 41.22
N THR A 644 4.77 -22.00 41.92
CA THR A 644 4.94 -23.44 42.10
C THR A 644 3.66 -24.18 41.72
N LEU A 645 3.79 -25.27 40.96
CA LEU A 645 2.72 -26.23 40.70
C LEU A 645 3.09 -27.61 41.22
N CYS A 646 2.14 -28.32 41.80
CA CYS A 646 2.34 -29.70 42.23
C CYS A 646 1.19 -30.62 41.80
N ALA A 647 1.53 -31.83 41.37
CA ALA A 647 0.58 -32.90 41.05
C ALA A 647 1.13 -34.23 41.59
N ALA A 648 0.30 -35.02 42.28
CA ALA A 648 0.68 -36.34 42.81
C ALA A 648 2.03 -36.34 43.59
N GLY A 649 2.30 -35.30 44.39
CA GLY A 649 3.51 -35.17 45.20
C GLY A 649 4.78 -34.73 44.46
N LYS A 650 4.72 -34.47 43.14
CA LYS A 650 5.82 -33.85 42.38
C LYS A 650 5.52 -32.37 42.15
N CYS A 651 6.52 -31.51 42.32
CA CYS A 651 6.38 -30.07 42.17
C CYS A 651 7.38 -29.51 41.15
N VAL A 652 6.98 -28.44 40.47
CA VAL A 652 7.83 -27.60 39.62
C VAL A 652 7.71 -26.15 40.07
N THR A 653 8.82 -25.41 40.06
CA THR A 653 8.88 -24.01 40.53
C THR A 653 9.61 -23.15 39.51
N VAL A 654 9.19 -21.89 39.37
CA VAL A 654 9.80 -20.87 38.52
C VAL A 654 9.74 -19.51 39.21
N THR A 655 10.74 -18.67 38.97
CA THR A 655 10.80 -17.28 39.45
C THR A 655 10.98 -16.36 38.25
N ALA A 656 10.20 -15.28 38.16
CA ALA A 656 10.27 -14.29 37.08
C ALA A 656 10.16 -12.86 37.64
N ASP A 657 10.79 -11.89 36.96
CA ASP A 657 10.78 -10.48 37.39
C ASP A 657 9.51 -9.77 36.89
N THR A 658 8.73 -9.25 37.83
CA THR A 658 7.47 -8.52 37.56
C THR A 658 7.69 -7.18 36.88
N ALA A 659 8.92 -6.67 36.81
CA ALA A 659 9.23 -5.47 36.01
C ALA A 659 8.96 -5.66 34.50
N THR A 660 8.86 -6.90 34.04
CA THR A 660 8.50 -7.26 32.65
C THR A 660 7.00 -7.48 32.46
N ALA A 661 6.20 -7.48 33.54
CA ALA A 661 4.76 -7.68 33.46
C ALA A 661 4.05 -6.46 32.86
N ILE A 662 3.01 -6.73 32.08
CA ILE A 662 2.10 -5.71 31.55
C ILE A 662 0.90 -5.61 32.50
N ASP A 663 0.48 -4.38 32.78
CA ASP A 663 -0.66 -4.10 33.64
C ASP A 663 -1.93 -4.74 33.05
N ASP A 664 -2.66 -5.48 33.89
CA ASP A 664 -3.91 -6.17 33.58
C ASP A 664 -3.81 -7.21 32.45
N ALA A 665 -2.64 -7.83 32.29
CA ALA A 665 -2.37 -8.85 31.28
C ALA A 665 -1.87 -10.18 31.88
N PRO A 666 -2.01 -11.30 31.16
CA PRO A 666 -1.40 -12.58 31.53
C PRO A 666 0.14 -12.48 31.62
N PHE A 667 0.70 -12.90 32.75
CA PHE A 667 2.13 -13.00 32.99
C PHE A 667 2.57 -14.47 33.01
N ILE A 668 3.62 -14.80 32.27
CA ILE A 668 3.94 -16.20 31.94
C ILE A 668 5.14 -16.70 32.71
N LEU A 669 4.99 -17.92 33.19
CA LEU A 669 5.88 -18.59 34.11
C LEU A 669 6.24 -19.96 33.49
N ASN A 670 7.41 -20.02 32.83
CA ASN A 670 7.89 -21.21 32.12
C ASN A 670 8.67 -22.14 33.06
N PHE A 671 8.23 -23.39 33.19
CA PHE A 671 8.93 -24.37 34.00
C PHE A 671 10.11 -24.97 33.23
N ARG A 672 11.26 -25.16 33.90
CA ARG A 672 12.42 -25.81 33.28
C ARG A 672 12.16 -27.26 32.87
N THR A 673 11.28 -27.93 33.60
CA THR A 673 10.85 -29.32 33.35
C THR A 673 9.34 -29.38 33.45
N ALA A 674 8.68 -30.06 32.51
CA ALA A 674 7.24 -30.20 32.54
C ALA A 674 6.75 -31.01 33.76
N LEU A 675 5.69 -30.55 34.41
CA LEU A 675 4.98 -31.29 35.44
C LEU A 675 4.11 -32.35 34.77
N ILE A 676 4.32 -33.63 35.08
CA ILE A 676 3.45 -34.71 34.60
C ILE A 676 2.21 -34.76 35.50
N VAL A 677 1.02 -34.75 34.91
CA VAL A 677 -0.26 -34.80 35.62
C VAL A 677 -0.93 -36.15 35.35
N PRO A 678 -0.88 -37.11 36.28
CA PRO A 678 -1.56 -38.39 36.09
C PRO A 678 -3.08 -38.19 36.01
N PRO A 679 -3.81 -38.98 35.20
CA PRO A 679 -5.26 -38.87 35.10
C PRO A 679 -5.96 -38.90 36.47
N GLY A 680 -6.92 -38.00 36.68
CA GLY A 680 -7.71 -37.93 37.92
C GLY A 680 -7.02 -37.29 39.13
N ASN A 681 -5.84 -36.67 38.97
CA ASN A 681 -5.17 -35.94 40.04
C ASN A 681 -5.42 -34.43 39.95
N ASP A 682 -5.64 -33.82 41.11
CA ASP A 682 -5.69 -32.37 41.25
C ASP A 682 -4.29 -31.75 41.12
N VAL A 683 -4.23 -30.48 40.72
CA VAL A 683 -2.99 -29.69 40.67
C VAL A 683 -3.07 -28.58 41.70
N SER A 684 -2.16 -28.53 42.66
CA SER A 684 -2.05 -27.39 43.58
C SER A 684 -1.13 -26.31 42.98
N TYR A 685 -1.46 -25.05 43.23
CA TYR A 685 -0.63 -23.91 42.86
C TYR A 685 -0.28 -23.05 44.06
N ARG A 686 0.88 -22.38 43.98
CA ARG A 686 1.31 -21.31 44.90
C ARG A 686 1.97 -20.20 44.11
N PHE A 687 1.57 -18.95 44.36
CA PHE A 687 2.29 -17.75 43.95
C PHE A 687 2.88 -17.09 45.19
N SER A 688 4.11 -16.60 45.09
CA SER A 688 4.81 -15.91 46.17
C SER A 688 5.50 -14.64 45.66
N HIS A 689 5.23 -13.50 46.29
CA HIS A 689 5.87 -12.21 46.00
C HIS A 689 6.29 -11.54 47.31
N VAL A 690 7.50 -11.88 47.77
CA VAL A 690 8.01 -11.50 49.09
C VAL A 690 8.64 -10.11 49.10
N THR A 691 9.32 -9.73 48.01
CA THR A 691 10.05 -8.46 47.90
C THR A 691 9.65 -7.75 46.62
N GLY A 692 9.25 -6.49 46.73
CA GLY A 692 8.83 -5.72 45.56
C GLY A 692 7.81 -4.64 45.86
N SER A 693 7.22 -4.11 44.78
CA SER A 693 6.06 -3.22 44.86
C SER A 693 4.78 -4.05 45.07
N LYS A 694 3.64 -3.39 45.31
CA LYS A 694 2.35 -4.09 45.34
C LYS A 694 2.07 -4.74 43.99
N LEU A 695 1.55 -5.98 44.03
CA LEU A 695 1.18 -6.74 42.86
C LEU A 695 -0.20 -7.35 43.08
N ALA A 696 -1.12 -7.17 42.14
CA ALA A 696 -2.42 -7.81 42.16
C ALA A 696 -2.41 -9.04 41.28
N ILE A 697 -3.05 -10.13 41.73
CA ILE A 697 -3.46 -11.25 40.88
C ILE A 697 -4.94 -11.09 40.60
N TRP A 698 -5.34 -11.11 39.33
CA TRP A 698 -6.74 -11.08 38.94
C TRP A 698 -7.44 -12.37 39.31
N MET A 699 -8.60 -12.23 39.96
CA MET A 699 -9.43 -13.32 40.47
C MET A 699 -10.78 -13.32 39.73
N GLY A 700 -11.31 -14.52 39.51
CA GLY A 700 -12.61 -14.73 38.89
C GLY A 700 -13.35 -15.89 39.54
N ARG A 701 -14.42 -16.35 38.88
CA ARG A 701 -15.22 -17.50 39.32
C ARG A 701 -15.00 -18.70 38.40
N THR A 702 -14.73 -19.85 38.99
CA THR A 702 -14.74 -21.16 38.32
C THR A 702 -16.17 -21.56 37.94
N ALA A 703 -16.34 -22.59 37.10
CA ALA A 703 -17.65 -23.05 36.64
C ALA A 703 -18.59 -23.52 37.78
N ASP A 704 -18.03 -23.98 38.88
CA ASP A 704 -18.70 -24.38 40.13
C ASP A 704 -18.87 -23.20 41.12
N GLY A 705 -18.45 -21.99 40.75
CA GLY A 705 -18.71 -20.77 41.50
C GLY A 705 -17.70 -20.43 42.60
N ALA A 706 -16.59 -21.16 42.71
CA ALA A 706 -15.49 -20.84 43.61
C ALA A 706 -14.65 -19.67 43.08
N GLU A 707 -14.07 -18.87 43.99
CA GLU A 707 -13.15 -17.81 43.62
C GLU A 707 -11.75 -18.39 43.34
N ALA A 708 -11.19 -18.08 42.18
CA ALA A 708 -9.90 -18.61 41.75
C ALA A 708 -9.12 -17.58 40.90
N PRO A 709 -7.78 -17.60 40.93
CA PRO A 709 -6.98 -16.75 40.07
C PRO A 709 -7.15 -17.10 38.59
N ALA A 710 -6.94 -16.11 37.74
CA ALA A 710 -6.94 -16.22 36.29
C ALA A 710 -5.71 -17.00 35.78
N ILE A 711 -5.69 -18.31 36.04
CA ILE A 711 -4.62 -19.21 35.62
C ILE A 711 -4.96 -19.88 34.29
N ASN A 712 -3.99 -19.92 33.39
CA ASN A 712 -3.99 -20.85 32.26
C ASN A 712 -2.83 -21.83 32.40
N LEU A 713 -3.13 -23.12 32.30
CA LEU A 713 -2.11 -24.17 32.23
C LEU A 713 -1.82 -24.50 30.77
N ILE A 714 -0.54 -24.62 30.43
CA ILE A 714 -0.06 -24.77 29.06
C ILE A 714 0.66 -26.11 28.96
N ALA A 715 0.21 -26.99 28.06
CA ALA A 715 0.92 -28.24 27.78
C ALA A 715 2.31 -27.95 27.19
N PRO A 716 3.32 -28.80 27.48
CA PRO A 716 4.60 -28.72 26.78
C PRO A 716 4.36 -28.99 25.29
N THR A 717 4.79 -28.07 24.43
CA THR A 717 4.71 -28.26 22.97
C THR A 717 5.60 -29.42 22.55
N ALA A 718 5.15 -30.19 21.56
CA ALA A 718 6.02 -31.14 20.86
C ALA A 718 7.02 -30.35 19.99
N GLY A 719 8.16 -29.98 20.57
CA GLY A 719 9.22 -29.22 19.91
C GLY A 719 9.76 -28.09 20.79
N PRO A 720 10.98 -27.60 20.52
CA PRO A 720 11.56 -26.51 21.28
C PRO A 720 10.79 -25.21 21.00
N VAL A 721 10.13 -24.67 22.03
CA VAL A 721 9.38 -23.41 22.00
C VAL A 721 10.34 -22.26 21.69
N PRO A 722 9.95 -21.29 20.85
CA PRO A 722 10.71 -20.04 20.73
C PRO A 722 10.90 -19.35 22.10
N SER A 723 12.11 -18.95 22.44
CA SER A 723 12.40 -18.31 23.73
C SER A 723 12.17 -16.80 23.66
N LEU A 724 11.47 -16.22 24.64
CA LEU A 724 11.31 -14.76 24.73
C LEU A 724 12.68 -14.11 25.02
N VAL A 725 13.13 -13.23 24.12
CA VAL A 725 14.45 -12.55 24.20
C VAL A 725 14.36 -11.03 24.28
N PHE A 726 13.20 -10.46 23.97
CA PHE A 726 12.90 -9.05 24.16
C PHE A 726 11.42 -8.89 24.47
N GLN A 727 11.12 -7.98 25.40
CA GLN A 727 9.76 -7.64 25.78
C GLN A 727 9.70 -6.15 26.12
N ASP A 728 8.73 -5.46 25.53
CA ASP A 728 8.35 -4.11 25.93
C ASP A 728 6.83 -3.90 25.73
N PRO A 729 6.28 -2.72 26.10
CA PRO A 729 4.85 -2.45 25.97
C PRO A 729 4.30 -2.43 24.53
N SER A 730 5.15 -2.49 23.50
CA SER A 730 4.76 -2.45 22.09
C SER A 730 4.97 -3.78 21.36
N ALA A 731 5.93 -4.61 21.80
CA ALA A 731 6.28 -5.86 21.14
C ALA A 731 6.93 -6.91 22.06
N LEU A 732 6.74 -8.18 21.67
CA LEU A 732 7.49 -9.34 22.13
C LEU A 732 8.37 -9.84 20.98
N ILE A 733 9.59 -10.26 21.28
CA ILE A 733 10.45 -10.93 20.29
C ILE A 733 10.90 -12.27 20.86
N PHE A 734 10.63 -13.31 20.10
CA PHE A 734 10.98 -14.68 20.41
C PHE A 734 12.11 -15.14 19.49
N GLU A 735 13.09 -15.85 20.03
CA GLU A 735 14.17 -16.49 19.29
C GLU A 735 13.84 -17.96 19.03
N LEU A 736 13.91 -18.35 17.76
CA LEU A 736 13.78 -19.75 17.35
C LEU A 736 15.09 -20.50 17.66
N PRO A 737 15.01 -21.76 18.09
CA PRO A 737 16.15 -22.47 18.69
C PRO A 737 17.28 -22.85 17.72
N ASN A 738 16.96 -23.18 16.46
CA ASN A 738 17.95 -23.72 15.52
C ASN A 738 17.90 -23.02 14.13
N PRO A 739 18.07 -21.69 14.04
CA PRO A 739 18.05 -21.00 12.76
C PRO A 739 19.23 -21.45 11.88
N ALA A 740 18.95 -21.84 10.64
CA ALA A 740 20.00 -22.21 9.71
C ALA A 740 20.87 -20.98 9.37
N PRO A 741 22.20 -21.12 9.26
CA PRO A 741 23.08 -19.99 8.94
C PRO A 741 22.79 -19.45 7.54
N TYR A 742 23.05 -18.17 7.31
CA TYR A 742 22.85 -17.54 6.00
C TYR A 742 23.69 -18.21 4.89
N VAL A 743 24.83 -18.78 5.27
CA VAL A 743 25.74 -19.50 4.39
C VAL A 743 26.09 -20.85 5.01
N GLU A 744 26.06 -21.90 4.20
CA GLU A 744 26.53 -23.24 4.60
C GLU A 744 27.35 -23.88 3.47
N THR A 745 28.14 -24.89 3.82
CA THR A 745 28.90 -25.70 2.85
C THR A 745 28.42 -27.15 2.89
N ARG A 746 28.30 -27.79 1.72
CA ARG A 746 27.61 -29.09 1.61
C ARG A 746 28.53 -30.28 1.87
N ASP A 747 29.70 -30.28 1.22
CA ASP A 747 30.54 -31.48 1.11
C ASP A 747 31.66 -31.49 2.16
N THR A 748 32.07 -30.31 2.61
CA THR A 748 33.17 -30.13 3.54
C THR A 748 32.91 -28.90 4.39
N GLU A 749 33.13 -29.00 5.71
CA GLU A 749 32.96 -27.88 6.61
C GLU A 749 34.09 -26.85 6.41
N CYS A 750 33.72 -25.62 6.08
CA CYS A 750 34.65 -24.51 5.90
C CYS A 750 34.50 -23.49 7.03
N THR A 751 35.58 -22.78 7.35
CA THR A 751 35.45 -21.55 8.13
C THR A 751 34.88 -20.45 7.24
N VAL A 752 33.70 -19.94 7.58
CA VAL A 752 32.99 -18.91 6.80
C VAL A 752 33.00 -17.58 7.55
N SER A 753 33.29 -16.49 6.84
CA SER A 753 33.20 -15.11 7.35
C SER A 753 32.27 -14.28 6.44
N VAL A 754 31.10 -13.88 6.94
CA VAL A 754 30.15 -13.07 6.17
C VAL A 754 30.39 -11.59 6.48
N THR A 755 30.87 -10.82 5.50
CA THR A 755 31.06 -9.36 5.67
C THR A 755 29.74 -8.63 5.48
N ASN A 756 28.98 -9.02 4.47
CA ASN A 756 27.62 -8.60 4.20
C ASN A 756 26.95 -9.66 3.30
N ARG A 757 25.69 -9.43 2.90
CA ARG A 757 24.92 -10.38 2.09
C ARG A 757 25.59 -10.70 0.74
N GLU A 758 26.44 -9.82 0.20
CA GLU A 758 27.08 -9.98 -1.12
C GLU A 758 28.54 -10.43 -1.06
N ARG A 759 29.24 -10.26 0.07
CA ARG A 759 30.66 -10.59 0.22
C ARG A 759 30.88 -11.62 1.34
N ILE A 760 31.34 -12.79 0.92
CA ILE A 760 31.57 -13.94 1.79
C ILE A 760 33.03 -14.39 1.65
N GLY A 761 33.71 -14.57 2.77
CA GLY A 761 35.03 -15.20 2.86
C GLY A 761 34.90 -16.65 3.31
N THR A 762 35.74 -17.52 2.77
CA THR A 762 35.79 -18.95 3.13
C THR A 762 37.23 -19.42 3.28
N ILE A 763 37.45 -20.39 4.16
CA ILE A 763 38.67 -21.19 4.26
C ILE A 763 38.25 -22.65 4.31
N CYS A 764 38.47 -23.36 3.21
CA CYS A 764 38.01 -24.73 3.03
C CYS A 764 39.20 -25.71 2.97
N PRO A 765 39.16 -26.88 3.63
CA PRO A 765 40.22 -27.87 3.50
C PRO A 765 40.19 -28.56 2.13
N GLU A 766 39.00 -28.76 1.56
CA GLU A 766 38.79 -29.32 0.22
C GLU A 766 37.82 -28.44 -0.59
N ALA A 767 37.75 -28.69 -1.90
CA ALA A 767 36.76 -28.02 -2.74
C ALA A 767 35.35 -28.48 -2.35
N THR A 768 34.42 -27.55 -2.25
CA THR A 768 33.05 -27.83 -1.80
C THR A 768 32.03 -26.93 -2.50
N THR A 769 30.75 -27.17 -2.27
CA THR A 769 29.68 -26.26 -2.68
C THR A 769 29.25 -25.37 -1.53
N LEU A 770 29.25 -24.06 -1.74
CA LEU A 770 28.66 -23.10 -0.82
C LEU A 770 27.21 -22.82 -1.22
N ILE A 771 26.31 -22.88 -0.25
CA ILE A 771 24.90 -22.52 -0.37
C ILE A 771 24.71 -21.18 0.35
N ARG A 772 24.14 -20.21 -0.36
CA ARG A 772 23.77 -18.89 0.17
C ARG A 772 22.25 -18.80 0.23
N ARG A 773 21.69 -18.63 1.43
CA ARG A 773 20.25 -18.56 1.69
C ARG A 773 19.60 -17.26 1.24
N GLU A 774 19.77 -16.92 -0.03
CA GLU A 774 19.13 -15.83 -0.76
C GLU A 774 18.32 -16.46 -1.90
N LEU A 775 17.16 -15.90 -2.26
CA LEU A 775 16.32 -16.45 -3.32
C LEU A 775 17.14 -16.61 -4.62
N PHE A 776 17.06 -17.78 -5.22
CA PHE A 776 17.54 -17.97 -6.58
C PHE A 776 16.61 -17.26 -7.57
N TYR A 777 17.20 -16.42 -8.41
CA TYR A 777 16.50 -15.73 -9.49
C TYR A 777 17.44 -15.52 -10.68
N PRO A 778 16.97 -15.64 -11.94
CA PRO A 778 17.83 -15.41 -13.10
C PRO A 778 18.45 -14.01 -13.11
N GLY A 779 19.77 -13.92 -13.31
CA GLY A 779 20.52 -12.65 -13.29
C GLY A 779 21.56 -12.55 -12.16
N TRP A 780 21.56 -13.47 -11.20
CA TRP A 780 22.63 -13.59 -10.21
C TRP A 780 23.91 -14.14 -10.83
N ALA A 781 25.03 -13.54 -10.46
CA ALA A 781 26.38 -14.01 -10.80
C ALA A 781 27.32 -13.82 -9.62
N ALA A 782 28.44 -14.57 -9.63
CA ALA A 782 29.43 -14.51 -8.58
C ALA A 782 30.85 -14.36 -9.16
N ARG A 783 31.76 -13.83 -8.33
CA ARG A 783 33.20 -13.88 -8.57
C ARG A 783 33.89 -14.53 -7.39
N ILE A 784 34.78 -15.48 -7.65
CA ILE A 784 35.60 -16.16 -6.64
C ILE A 784 37.04 -15.80 -6.91
N ASN A 785 37.68 -15.11 -5.96
CA ASN A 785 39.04 -14.57 -6.11
C ASN A 785 39.19 -13.74 -7.42
N GLY A 786 38.14 -13.03 -7.82
CA GLY A 786 38.09 -12.23 -9.04
C GLY A 786 37.63 -12.96 -10.31
N HIS A 787 37.61 -14.30 -10.32
CA HIS A 787 37.17 -15.10 -11.47
C HIS A 787 35.66 -15.29 -11.49
N ALA A 788 35.03 -15.10 -12.64
CA ALA A 788 33.59 -15.24 -12.79
C ALA A 788 33.14 -16.70 -12.64
N VAL A 789 32.08 -16.92 -11.87
CA VAL A 789 31.45 -18.22 -11.64
C VAL A 789 29.94 -18.08 -11.76
N GLN A 790 29.29 -19.09 -12.34
CA GLN A 790 27.84 -19.13 -12.46
C GLN A 790 27.19 -19.46 -11.12
N VAL A 791 26.14 -18.72 -10.76
CA VAL A 791 25.32 -19.02 -9.59
C VAL A 791 24.26 -20.04 -10.02
N SER A 792 24.24 -21.19 -9.35
CA SER A 792 23.29 -22.28 -9.61
C SER A 792 22.15 -22.26 -8.60
N GLN A 793 21.04 -22.93 -8.93
CA GLN A 793 19.93 -23.12 -8.02
C GLN A 793 20.16 -24.36 -7.14
N SER A 794 19.94 -24.23 -5.83
CA SER A 794 19.90 -25.33 -4.86
C SER A 794 18.65 -25.21 -4.00
N GLY A 795 17.56 -25.87 -4.41
CA GLY A 795 16.24 -25.66 -3.81
C GLY A 795 15.75 -24.24 -4.08
N LEU A 796 15.49 -23.47 -3.02
CA LEU A 796 15.16 -22.03 -3.11
C LEU A 796 16.37 -21.13 -3.30
N PHE A 797 17.56 -21.66 -3.01
CA PHE A 797 18.73 -20.86 -2.71
C PHE A 797 19.75 -20.86 -3.84
N GLN A 798 20.74 -19.99 -3.68
CA GLN A 798 21.88 -19.86 -4.57
C GLN A 798 23.00 -20.82 -4.15
N SER A 799 23.70 -21.41 -5.12
CA SER A 799 24.89 -22.22 -4.87
C SER A 799 26.04 -21.86 -5.81
N VAL A 800 27.27 -21.95 -5.28
CA VAL A 800 28.52 -21.75 -6.05
C VAL A 800 29.58 -22.77 -5.62
N PRO A 801 30.41 -23.27 -6.55
CA PRO A 801 31.57 -24.09 -6.20
C PRO A 801 32.63 -23.21 -5.52
N VAL A 802 33.27 -23.71 -4.47
CA VAL A 802 34.33 -23.02 -3.72
C VAL A 802 35.59 -23.90 -3.75
N PRO A 803 36.76 -23.34 -4.12
CA PRO A 803 38.00 -24.10 -4.13
C PRO A 803 38.52 -24.37 -2.71
N ALA A 804 39.44 -25.34 -2.59
CA ALA A 804 40.22 -25.50 -1.38
C ALA A 804 41.07 -24.25 -1.08
N GLY A 805 41.35 -24.01 0.21
CA GLY A 805 42.07 -22.85 0.70
C GLY A 805 41.19 -21.63 0.94
N LYS A 806 41.81 -20.45 0.96
CA LYS A 806 41.13 -19.17 1.20
C LYS A 806 40.49 -18.65 -0.07
N ALA A 807 39.21 -18.29 -0.01
CA ALA A 807 38.51 -17.65 -1.12
C ALA A 807 37.63 -16.48 -0.69
N GLU A 808 37.66 -15.40 -1.47
CA GLU A 808 36.69 -14.30 -1.40
C GLU A 808 35.65 -14.47 -2.51
N ILE A 809 34.38 -14.51 -2.12
CA ILE A 809 33.23 -14.71 -2.99
C ILE A 809 32.41 -13.42 -2.98
N LYS A 810 32.17 -12.85 -4.17
CA LYS A 810 31.36 -11.64 -4.37
C LYS A 810 30.18 -11.96 -5.26
N PHE A 811 28.97 -11.78 -4.74
CA PHE A 811 27.73 -11.90 -5.49
C PHE A 811 27.30 -10.54 -6.02
N PHE A 812 26.63 -10.54 -7.17
CA PHE A 812 26.02 -9.35 -7.75
C PHE A 812 24.80 -9.77 -8.57
N TYR A 813 23.75 -8.97 -8.49
CA TYR A 813 22.53 -9.16 -9.26
C TYR A 813 22.45 -8.12 -10.37
N SER A 814 22.14 -8.58 -11.57
CA SER A 814 21.87 -7.75 -12.73
C SER A 814 20.79 -8.43 -13.56
N PRO A 815 19.66 -7.78 -13.85
CA PRO A 815 18.62 -8.41 -14.64
C PRO A 815 19.16 -8.93 -15.99
N PRO A 816 18.67 -10.09 -16.49
CA PRO A 816 19.02 -10.57 -17.81
C PRO A 816 18.82 -9.50 -18.88
N HIS A 817 19.69 -9.47 -19.89
CA HIS A 817 19.63 -8.53 -21.02
C HIS A 817 19.68 -7.02 -20.68
N ILE A 818 19.90 -6.64 -19.41
CA ILE A 818 19.83 -5.22 -19.01
C ILE A 818 20.81 -4.32 -19.77
N LYS A 819 22.00 -4.82 -20.14
CA LYS A 819 22.98 -4.06 -20.93
C LYS A 819 22.39 -3.60 -22.27
N LEU A 820 21.67 -4.49 -22.97
CA LEU A 820 21.02 -4.15 -24.23
C LEU A 820 19.88 -3.15 -24.01
N ALA A 821 19.06 -3.37 -22.97
CA ALA A 821 17.99 -2.44 -22.61
C ALA A 821 18.53 -1.03 -22.31
N CYS A 822 19.63 -0.92 -21.56
CA CYS A 822 20.30 0.35 -21.29
C CYS A 822 20.88 0.99 -22.56
N ILE A 823 21.50 0.24 -23.47
CA ILE A 823 22.00 0.77 -24.74
C ILE A 823 20.84 1.35 -25.56
N LEU A 824 19.73 0.63 -25.68
CA LEU A 824 18.55 1.11 -26.41
C LEU A 824 17.93 2.36 -25.76
N ALA A 825 17.89 2.41 -24.43
CA ALA A 825 17.46 3.60 -23.69
C ALA A 825 18.37 4.80 -23.94
N LEU A 826 19.69 4.61 -23.96
CA LEU A 826 20.66 5.66 -24.26
C LEU A 826 20.52 6.16 -25.71
N LEU A 827 20.27 5.28 -26.68
CA LEU A 827 19.99 5.67 -28.06
C LEU A 827 18.68 6.46 -28.19
N SER A 828 17.63 6.05 -27.48
CA SER A 828 16.38 6.80 -27.40
C SER A 828 16.55 8.17 -26.73
N LEU A 829 17.34 8.25 -25.67
CA LEU A 829 17.69 9.51 -25.01
C LEU A 829 18.49 10.42 -25.93
N ALA A 830 19.50 9.88 -26.63
CA ALA A 830 20.27 10.64 -27.62
C ALA A 830 19.39 11.16 -28.74
N THR A 831 18.43 10.36 -29.22
CA THR A 831 17.43 10.78 -30.20
C THR A 831 16.60 11.95 -29.67
N LEU A 832 16.06 11.84 -28.46
CA LEU A 832 15.29 12.90 -27.83
C LEU A 832 16.09 14.21 -27.68
N LEU A 833 17.34 14.11 -27.21
CA LEU A 833 18.24 15.26 -26.99
C LEU A 833 18.66 15.92 -28.31
N CYS A 834 19.02 15.14 -29.34
CA CYS A 834 19.38 15.67 -30.65
C CYS A 834 18.24 16.50 -31.25
N PHE A 835 16.99 16.02 -31.14
CA PHE A 835 15.82 16.77 -31.60
C PHE A 835 15.56 18.03 -30.78
N ALA A 836 15.72 17.97 -29.45
CA ALA A 836 15.56 19.14 -28.58
C ALA A 836 16.61 20.23 -28.85
N LEU A 837 17.88 19.85 -29.08
CA LEU A 837 18.97 20.77 -29.40
C LEU A 837 18.77 21.42 -30.78
N ASN A 838 18.40 20.65 -31.79
CA ASN A 838 18.12 21.16 -33.14
C ASN A 838 16.95 22.16 -33.14
N ALA A 839 15.93 21.94 -32.31
CA ALA A 839 14.84 22.91 -32.15
C ALA A 839 15.31 24.25 -31.55
N LYS A 840 16.17 24.23 -30.52
CA LYS A 840 16.73 25.45 -29.90
C LYS A 840 17.66 26.22 -30.83
N LEU A 841 18.52 25.53 -31.58
CA LEU A 841 19.41 26.15 -32.57
C LEU A 841 18.63 26.89 -33.65
N LYS A 842 17.53 26.30 -34.14
CA LYS A 842 16.68 26.94 -35.16
C LYS A 842 15.98 28.20 -34.63
N ILE A 843 15.47 28.18 -33.40
CA ILE A 843 14.86 29.36 -32.74
C ILE A 843 15.91 30.47 -32.55
N ARG A 844 17.13 30.12 -32.11
CA ARG A 844 18.22 31.11 -31.95
C ARG A 844 18.65 31.72 -33.30
N LEU A 845 18.73 30.93 -34.36
CA LEU A 845 19.07 31.42 -35.70
C LEU A 845 17.99 32.33 -36.28
N GLN A 846 16.71 32.00 -36.08
CA GLN A 846 15.58 32.85 -36.49
C GLN A 846 15.53 34.15 -35.68
N ALA A 847 15.81 34.09 -34.37
CA ALA A 847 15.90 35.30 -33.54
C ALA A 847 17.06 36.21 -33.98
N LYS A 848 18.20 35.63 -34.41
CA LYS A 848 19.36 36.39 -34.90
C LYS A 848 19.08 37.08 -36.25
N GLN A 849 18.35 36.41 -37.16
CA GLN A 849 17.94 36.99 -38.44
C GLN A 849 16.92 38.14 -38.32
N CYS A 850 16.20 38.25 -37.20
CA CYS A 850 15.32 39.39 -36.92
C CYS A 850 16.03 40.56 -36.20
N THR A 851 17.31 40.40 -35.82
CA THR A 851 18.07 41.41 -35.08
C THR A 851 19.24 42.01 -35.84
N ASP A 852 19.59 41.49 -37.02
CA ASP A 852 20.49 42.19 -37.96
C ASP A 852 19.62 43.07 -38.88
N PRO A 853 19.84 44.41 -38.89
CA PRO A 853 19.00 45.37 -39.62
C PRO A 853 19.07 45.27 -41.14
#